data_AF-A0A2E2WUU1-F1
#
_entry.id   AF-A0A2E2WUU1-F1
#
_cell.length_a   1.000
_cell.length_b   1.000
_cell.length_c   1.000
_cell.angle_alpha   90.00
_cell.angle_beta   90.00
_cell.angle_gamma   90.00
#
_symmetry.space_group_name_H-M   'P 1'
#
loop_
_entity.id
_entity.type
_entity.pdbx_description
1 polymer ?
#
loop_
_entity_poly.entity_id
_entity_poly.type
_entity_poly.pdbx_seq_one_letter_code
_entity_poly.pdbx_strand_id
1 'polypeptide(L)'
;MPMENKDFSKASVNNDRNGFADRTGSYPKQGSINSPSVNDKARGTTRVNVELGGASADIDLEIKEEPASIYPNSQVKETASGHIIETDDTPGGERVMIRHRTGSGVEMRADGTVVYGSVANTIRVTAHDEKVIVDGDGELHYNGNLKLKVSGDFDLEVGGDFNVKVEGDVDQTIKRGYKQDIGGSKEVQIIESKSETIGIDATTFIHGNNTSIIKKSNGLFVGEDQAQNIGGTLVMTAEKEITLSSKSVNIAASSLAMLGDSGTIGGTDMVYYGKTAHIPRINSTSIHATTFHGDLNGVAEKANEANKAGTAAVGPAGTGGTPTVTTATNKVTAEPTTSLLNDALENSSIGIKRVDIDTSKGLFNRLNRLDHYGGVSKTDLTTRQVRSKLRDPNNINNETFTGACIAEGILSPFFSREAILTVDRIVSNDKSLRIPSTIMGNPANPMERFIGTPNSVNKTDALPDAKFNPVFQEGSISSRTRLAEGITMATFLGGVGDPVTLTHILDDGERLNLAKQYTLHTRILKAVNSHKAVREFKDFRLQVVEGLYRPEIGEDLDVSDGINYLMSRGRAVVYELINEKGEIAVEKTFDLAVYFKDNIQFEKMILDYDNYNPDDSLNAQIIIVMPEITPPWEVIYTNKIETRYNNFSQVTNELMEALPTT
;
A
#
# COMPACT_ATOMS: atom_id res chain seq x y z
N MET A 1 36.62 55.69 67.62
CA MET A 1 35.16 55.68 67.38
C MET A 1 34.86 56.55 66.17
N PRO A 2 34.08 56.11 65.18
CA PRO A 2 34.16 54.86 64.42
C PRO A 2 34.56 55.11 62.95
N MET A 3 34.99 54.02 62.29
CA MET A 3 35.05 53.89 60.84
C MET A 3 33.64 54.04 60.25
N GLU A 4 33.51 54.90 59.25
CA GLU A 4 32.30 54.95 58.42
C GLU A 4 32.50 54.02 57.23
N ASN A 5 31.82 52.88 57.30
CA ASN A 5 31.66 51.91 56.21
C ASN A 5 30.96 52.61 55.04
N LYS A 6 31.67 52.89 53.95
CA LYS A 6 31.04 53.19 52.68
C LYS A 6 30.74 51.88 51.95
N ASP A 7 29.47 51.53 52.08
CA ASP A 7 28.68 50.59 51.31
C ASP A 7 29.04 50.63 49.81
N PHE A 8 29.69 49.55 49.31
CA PHE A 8 29.83 49.30 47.87
C PHE A 8 28.55 48.64 47.37
N SER A 9 27.47 49.42 47.27
CA SER A 9 26.27 48.99 46.55
C SER A 9 25.69 50.13 45.73
N LYS A 10 25.96 50.08 44.42
CA LYS A 10 25.09 50.44 43.28
C LYS A 10 25.88 51.01 42.10
N ALA A 11 25.91 50.21 41.04
CA ALA A 11 25.83 50.59 39.63
C ALA A 11 26.70 51.77 39.17
N SER A 12 27.95 51.46 38.78
CA SER A 12 28.62 52.25 37.75
C SER A 12 27.90 52.02 36.42
N VAL A 13 27.05 52.97 36.02
CA VAL A 13 26.61 53.07 34.62
C VAL A 13 27.86 53.36 33.79
N ASN A 14 28.33 52.33 33.08
CA ASN A 14 29.44 52.40 32.14
C ASN A 14 29.19 53.52 31.11
N ASN A 15 29.83 54.67 31.33
CA ASN A 15 29.92 55.75 30.35
C ASN A 15 31.35 55.85 29.80
N ASP A 16 31.97 54.70 29.53
CA ASP A 16 33.22 54.66 28.79
C ASP A 16 32.92 54.81 27.31
N ARG A 17 33.24 55.98 26.76
CA ARG A 17 33.27 56.29 25.32
C ARG A 17 34.44 55.60 24.61
N ASN A 18 34.82 54.40 25.05
CA ASN A 18 35.90 53.64 24.46
C ASN A 18 35.30 52.66 23.44
N GLY A 19 35.72 52.73 22.17
CA GLY A 19 35.20 51.87 21.10
C GLY A 19 35.46 50.36 21.30
N PHE A 20 36.25 50.01 22.33
CA PHE A 20 36.56 48.65 22.76
C PHE A 20 35.75 48.18 23.98
N ALA A 21 34.94 49.06 24.60
CA ALA A 21 34.11 48.68 25.74
C ALA A 21 32.81 48.02 25.25
N ASP A 22 32.52 46.81 25.74
CA ASP A 22 31.24 46.16 25.49
C ASP A 22 30.13 46.85 26.30
N ARG A 23 29.44 47.78 25.63
CA ARG A 23 28.39 48.59 26.23
C ARG A 23 27.11 47.79 26.53
N THR A 24 26.93 46.63 25.91
CA THR A 24 25.75 45.77 26.12
C THR A 24 26.01 44.68 27.16
N GLY A 25 27.25 44.53 27.65
CA GLY A 25 27.63 43.50 28.62
C GLY A 25 27.36 42.07 28.12
N SER A 26 27.39 41.88 26.81
CA SER A 26 27.14 40.60 26.12
C SER A 26 28.37 39.69 26.10
N TYR A 27 29.55 40.22 26.40
CA TYR A 27 30.83 39.55 26.45
C TYR A 27 31.54 39.79 27.81
N PRO A 28 32.31 38.80 28.30
CA PRO A 28 32.42 37.45 27.76
C PRO A 28 31.10 36.68 27.87
N LYS A 29 30.83 35.80 26.91
CA LYS A 29 29.69 34.86 26.98
C LYS A 29 29.83 34.06 28.29
N GLN A 30 28.72 33.64 28.90
CA GLN A 30 28.75 33.01 30.22
C GLN A 30 29.68 31.77 30.31
N GLY A 31 29.66 30.89 29.30
CA GLY A 31 30.55 29.72 29.23
C GLY A 31 32.04 30.08 29.02
N SER A 32 32.34 31.34 28.76
CA SER A 32 33.69 31.88 28.59
C SER A 32 34.17 32.71 29.80
N ILE A 33 33.35 32.84 30.85
CA ILE A 33 33.77 33.49 32.10
C ILE A 33 34.86 32.62 32.76
N ASN A 34 36.00 33.22 33.10
CA ASN A 34 37.20 32.55 33.63
C ASN A 34 37.83 31.50 32.68
N SER A 35 37.47 31.49 31.40
CA SER A 35 38.06 30.61 30.38
C SER A 35 39.16 31.34 29.58
N PRO A 36 40.10 30.61 28.96
CA PRO A 36 41.07 31.20 28.04
C PRO A 36 40.39 31.92 26.86
N SER A 37 41.04 32.95 26.30
CA SER A 37 40.54 33.74 25.15
C SER A 37 40.48 32.96 23.83
N VAL A 38 41.04 31.74 23.81
CA VAL A 38 40.93 30.80 22.68
C VAL A 38 39.49 30.29 22.58
N ASN A 39 39.00 30.03 21.37
CA ASN A 39 37.67 29.46 21.16
C ASN A 39 37.55 28.08 21.86
N ASP A 40 36.39 27.80 22.46
CA ASP A 40 36.10 26.53 23.15
C ASP A 40 36.15 25.32 22.21
N LYS A 41 35.76 25.51 20.95
CA LYS A 41 35.80 24.48 19.89
C LYS A 41 37.21 24.17 19.46
N ALA A 42 38.06 25.20 19.33
CA ALA A 42 39.48 25.02 19.02
C ALA A 42 40.26 24.25 20.12
N ARG A 43 39.73 24.21 21.35
CA ARG A 43 40.29 23.41 22.45
C ARG A 43 39.64 22.03 22.61
N GLY A 44 38.67 21.67 21.75
CA GLY A 44 37.89 20.44 21.87
C GLY A 44 36.96 20.39 23.08
N THR A 45 36.76 21.50 23.80
CA THR A 45 35.83 21.54 24.95
C THR A 45 34.37 21.42 24.50
N THR A 46 34.08 21.86 23.27
CA THR A 46 32.76 21.74 22.65
C THR A 46 32.96 21.44 21.18
N ARG A 47 32.38 20.35 20.69
CA ARG A 47 32.44 20.00 19.27
C ARG A 47 31.13 20.36 18.58
N VAL A 48 31.22 20.85 17.35
CA VAL A 48 30.05 21.21 16.53
C VAL A 48 30.29 20.65 15.13
N ASN A 49 29.24 20.10 14.54
CA ASN A 49 29.23 19.51 13.21
C ASN A 49 28.14 20.17 12.35
N VAL A 50 28.13 19.88 11.05
CA VAL A 50 26.99 20.23 10.18
C VAL A 50 25.77 19.43 10.64
N GLU A 51 24.61 20.08 10.74
CA GLU A 51 23.39 19.44 11.22
C GLU A 51 22.71 18.62 10.12
N LEU A 52 22.44 17.33 10.42
CA LEU A 52 21.83 16.38 9.48
C LEU A 52 20.39 16.01 9.85
N GLY A 53 20.00 16.17 11.12
CA GLY A 53 18.63 15.91 11.57
C GLY A 53 18.26 14.42 11.58
N GLY A 54 19.24 13.54 11.84
CA GLY A 54 19.09 12.09 11.78
C GLY A 54 18.93 11.50 10.38
N ALA A 55 19.06 10.17 10.27
CA ALA A 55 18.88 9.43 9.03
C ALA A 55 17.38 9.18 8.73
N SER A 56 17.11 8.37 7.71
CA SER A 56 15.79 7.76 7.48
C SER A 56 15.83 6.33 7.98
N ALA A 57 14.69 5.75 8.36
CA ALA A 57 14.62 4.33 8.70
C ALA A 57 15.30 3.48 7.62
N ASP A 58 16.07 2.48 8.07
CA ASP A 58 16.81 1.51 7.26
C ASP A 58 17.98 2.09 6.43
N ILE A 59 18.40 3.33 6.66
CA ILE A 59 19.59 3.92 6.04
C ILE A 59 20.63 4.27 7.10
N ASP A 60 21.79 3.63 7.03
CA ASP A 60 22.98 4.10 7.73
C ASP A 60 23.68 5.18 6.91
N LEU A 61 23.94 6.33 7.52
CA LEU A 61 24.73 7.39 6.88
C LEU A 61 26.24 7.06 6.86
N GLU A 62 26.64 5.98 7.54
CA GLU A 62 28.02 5.49 7.69
C GLU A 62 28.97 6.53 8.30
N ILE A 63 28.41 7.42 9.11
CA ILE A 63 29.11 8.53 9.70
C ILE A 63 29.90 8.06 10.93
N LYS A 64 31.22 8.06 10.83
CA LYS A 64 32.10 7.69 11.95
C LYS A 64 32.20 8.79 12.99
N GLU A 65 32.29 8.38 14.25
CA GLU A 65 32.67 9.29 15.34
C GLU A 65 34.15 9.66 15.20
N GLU A 66 34.44 10.96 15.30
CA GLU A 66 35.79 11.48 15.24
C GLU A 66 36.22 12.01 16.62
N PRO A 67 37.51 11.92 16.95
CA PRO A 67 38.04 12.42 18.22
C PRO A 67 37.81 13.93 18.37
N ALA A 68 37.83 14.39 19.63
CA ALA A 68 37.73 15.81 19.92
C ALA A 68 38.98 16.56 19.44
N SER A 69 38.78 17.78 18.95
CA SER A 69 39.84 18.70 18.53
C SER A 69 40.87 18.96 19.64
N ILE A 70 42.16 18.96 19.30
CA ILE A 70 43.25 19.20 20.25
C ILE A 70 43.91 20.54 19.92
N TYR A 71 43.94 21.45 20.89
CA TYR A 71 44.72 22.69 20.76
C TYR A 71 46.23 22.37 20.76
N PRO A 72 47.07 22.97 19.90
CA PRO A 72 46.79 24.09 18.98
C PRO A 72 46.44 23.69 17.54
N ASN A 73 46.14 22.41 17.28
CA ASN A 73 45.98 21.88 15.93
C ASN A 73 44.65 22.31 15.27
N SER A 74 43.66 22.72 16.07
CA SER A 74 42.38 23.23 15.58
C SER A 74 42.33 24.76 15.52
N GLN A 75 41.99 25.29 14.35
CA GLN A 75 41.79 26.71 14.10
C GLN A 75 40.30 26.98 13.82
N VAL A 76 39.66 27.71 14.74
CA VAL A 76 38.23 28.03 14.65
C VAL A 76 38.02 29.53 14.58
N LYS A 77 37.31 29.98 13.54
CA LYS A 77 36.79 31.35 13.42
C LYS A 77 35.28 31.33 13.61
N GLU A 78 34.83 31.78 14.77
CA GLU A 78 33.40 32.00 15.06
C GLU A 78 33.09 33.50 15.01
N THR A 79 32.08 33.87 14.23
CA THR A 79 31.59 35.26 14.15
C THR A 79 30.59 35.56 15.26
N ALA A 80 30.34 36.84 15.56
CA ALA A 80 29.38 37.25 16.60
C ALA A 80 27.96 36.68 16.39
N SER A 81 27.54 36.47 15.14
CA SER A 81 26.26 35.88 14.78
C SER A 81 26.24 34.34 14.78
N GLY A 82 27.39 33.69 14.99
CA GLY A 82 27.52 32.24 15.12
C GLY A 82 27.84 31.46 13.85
N HIS A 83 28.31 32.11 12.77
CA HIS A 83 28.94 31.40 11.65
C HIS A 83 30.30 30.86 12.07
N ILE A 84 30.62 29.64 11.65
CA ILE A 84 31.84 28.92 12.03
C ILE A 84 32.59 28.51 10.76
N ILE A 85 33.89 28.79 10.75
CA ILE A 85 34.85 28.17 9.83
C ILE A 85 35.89 27.49 10.70
N GLU A 86 36.10 26.21 10.48
CA GLU A 86 37.04 25.37 11.23
C GLU A 86 37.98 24.66 10.28
N THR A 87 39.27 24.64 10.64
CA THR A 87 40.31 23.86 10.00
C THR A 87 41.07 23.18 11.12
N ASP A 88 40.98 21.86 11.21
CA ASP A 88 41.55 21.07 12.28
C ASP A 88 42.61 20.11 11.75
N ASP A 89 43.82 20.20 12.30
CA ASP A 89 44.97 19.32 12.02
C ASP A 89 45.19 18.31 13.15
N THR A 90 44.19 18.09 14.02
CA THR A 90 44.27 17.11 15.11
C THR A 90 44.45 15.70 14.53
N PRO A 91 45.50 14.95 14.90
CA PRO A 91 45.74 13.61 14.36
C PRO A 91 44.54 12.67 14.52
N GLY A 92 44.02 12.16 13.41
CA GLY A 92 42.84 11.28 13.37
C GLY A 92 41.49 12.00 13.49
N GLY A 93 41.48 13.33 13.57
CA GLY A 93 40.29 14.19 13.57
C GLY A 93 40.43 15.37 12.62
N GLU A 94 41.26 15.22 11.58
CA GLU A 94 41.53 16.25 10.60
C GLU A 94 40.24 16.64 9.86
N ARG A 95 39.87 17.91 9.83
CA ARG A 95 38.63 18.33 9.16
C ARG A 95 38.61 19.77 8.69
N VAL A 96 37.75 20.02 7.69
CA VAL A 96 37.42 21.37 7.22
C VAL A 96 35.90 21.55 7.28
N MET A 97 35.43 22.54 8.03
CA MET A 97 34.00 22.82 8.16
C MET A 97 33.69 24.28 7.88
N ILE A 98 32.65 24.52 7.08
CA ILE A 98 32.02 25.83 6.89
C ILE A 98 30.54 25.68 7.26
N ARG A 99 30.15 26.30 8.38
CA ARG A 99 28.82 26.14 8.96
C ARG A 99 28.14 27.48 9.20
N HIS A 100 26.91 27.59 8.71
CA HIS A 100 26.00 28.69 9.02
C HIS A 100 25.45 28.55 10.45
N ARG A 101 25.07 29.68 11.08
CA ARG A 101 24.57 29.69 12.47
C ARG A 101 23.34 28.79 12.73
N THR A 102 22.63 28.42 11.67
CA THR A 102 21.43 27.58 11.71
C THR A 102 21.72 26.08 11.62
N GLY A 103 22.97 25.66 11.39
CA GLY A 103 23.32 24.24 11.26
C GLY A 103 23.79 23.82 9.87
N SER A 104 23.29 24.46 8.82
CA SER A 104 23.62 24.12 7.42
C SER A 104 25.07 24.42 7.06
N GLY A 105 25.66 23.61 6.21
CA GLY A 105 27.05 23.78 5.83
C GLY A 105 27.63 22.62 5.05
N VAL A 106 28.95 22.68 4.92
CA VAL A 106 29.77 21.63 4.33
C VAL A 106 30.85 21.26 5.33
N GLU A 107 31.03 19.96 5.54
CA GLU A 107 32.07 19.40 6.39
C GLU A 107 32.81 18.30 5.62
N MET A 108 34.13 18.38 5.62
CA MET A 108 35.04 17.39 5.06
C MET A 108 35.77 16.74 6.23
N ARG A 109 35.58 15.43 6.40
CA ARG A 109 36.05 14.64 7.56
C ARG A 109 37.41 13.98 7.32
N ALA A 110 38.00 13.43 8.38
CA ALA A 110 39.33 12.83 8.35
C ALA A 110 39.40 11.58 7.45
N ASP A 111 38.28 10.85 7.34
CA ASP A 111 38.15 9.68 6.49
C ASP A 111 37.83 10.00 5.02
N GLY A 112 37.75 11.29 4.67
CA GLY A 112 37.41 11.78 3.34
C GLY A 112 35.92 11.95 3.08
N THR A 113 35.05 11.61 4.04
CA THR A 113 33.60 11.81 3.93
C THR A 113 33.28 13.30 3.81
N VAL A 114 32.48 13.66 2.80
CA VAL A 114 31.97 15.03 2.62
C VAL A 114 30.49 15.08 2.95
N VAL A 115 30.16 15.83 3.99
CA VAL A 115 28.79 16.06 4.43
C VAL A 115 28.30 17.39 3.86
N TYR A 116 27.23 17.34 3.06
CA TYR A 116 26.53 18.51 2.54
C TYR A 116 25.12 18.59 3.15
N GLY A 117 24.96 19.40 4.21
CA GLY A 117 23.74 19.46 5.00
C GLY A 117 22.99 20.78 4.87
N SER A 118 21.67 20.72 4.66
CA SER A 118 20.77 21.87 4.69
C SER A 118 19.61 21.61 5.65
N VAL A 119 19.32 22.60 6.52
CA VAL A 119 18.20 22.53 7.47
C VAL A 119 16.91 23.11 6.88
N ALA A 120 16.97 23.55 5.62
CA ALA A 120 15.86 24.10 4.85
C ALA A 120 15.88 23.51 3.44
N ASN A 121 15.85 24.33 2.39
CA ASN A 121 15.91 23.86 1.00
C ASN A 121 17.36 23.65 0.53
N THR A 122 17.55 22.66 -0.33
CA THR A 122 18.73 22.54 -1.20
C THR A 122 18.32 22.87 -2.63
N ILE A 123 19.05 23.77 -3.28
CA ILE A 123 18.82 24.15 -4.68
C ILE A 123 20.13 23.96 -5.44
N ARG A 124 20.14 23.04 -6.41
CA ARG A 124 21.25 22.82 -7.33
C ARG A 124 20.85 23.32 -8.72
N VAL A 125 21.56 24.33 -9.22
CA VAL A 125 21.32 24.91 -10.54
C VAL A 125 22.61 24.83 -11.34
N THR A 126 22.58 24.05 -12.42
CA THR A 126 23.70 23.89 -13.35
C THR A 126 23.26 24.43 -14.72
N ALA A 127 23.97 25.42 -15.26
CA ALA A 127 23.58 26.08 -16.52
C ALA A 127 23.98 25.28 -17.78
N HIS A 128 24.89 24.33 -17.61
CA HIS A 128 25.40 23.43 -18.65
C HIS A 128 25.20 21.99 -18.19
N ASP A 129 26.06 21.08 -18.65
CA ASP A 129 25.98 19.66 -18.33
C ASP A 129 26.35 19.39 -16.87
N GLU A 130 25.66 18.41 -16.28
CA GLU A 130 25.97 17.87 -14.96
C GLU A 130 26.24 16.38 -15.10
N LYS A 131 27.37 15.93 -14.55
CA LYS A 131 27.71 14.51 -14.45
C LYS A 131 27.78 14.13 -12.98
N VAL A 132 27.09 13.06 -12.63
CA VAL A 132 27.13 12.46 -11.28
C VAL A 132 27.64 11.04 -11.47
N ILE A 133 28.77 10.72 -10.84
CA ILE A 133 29.42 9.41 -10.90
C ILE A 133 29.58 8.96 -9.46
N VAL A 134 29.09 7.76 -9.17
CA VAL A 134 29.20 7.09 -7.88
C VAL A 134 29.79 5.72 -8.18
N ASP A 135 31.03 5.48 -7.73
CA ASP A 135 31.73 4.21 -7.99
C ASP A 135 31.27 3.09 -7.03
N GLY A 136 30.77 3.46 -5.85
CA GLY A 136 30.12 2.56 -4.91
C GLY A 136 28.61 2.50 -5.09
N ASP A 137 27.91 2.07 -4.05
CA ASP A 137 26.45 2.01 -4.03
C ASP A 137 25.82 3.41 -3.85
N GLY A 138 24.68 3.64 -4.49
CA GLY A 138 23.96 4.92 -4.45
C GLY A 138 22.52 4.73 -4.02
N GLU A 139 22.11 5.44 -2.98
CA GLU A 139 20.74 5.43 -2.46
C GLU A 139 20.08 6.82 -2.53
N LEU A 140 18.82 6.85 -2.97
CA LEU A 140 18.03 8.08 -3.06
C LEU A 140 16.70 7.92 -2.33
N HIS A 141 16.59 8.51 -1.14
CA HIS A 141 15.36 8.52 -0.35
C HIS A 141 14.67 9.88 -0.35
N TYR A 142 13.40 9.89 -0.80
CA TYR A 142 12.52 11.05 -0.74
C TYR A 142 11.32 10.74 0.16
N ASN A 143 11.30 11.28 1.38
CA ASN A 143 10.18 11.13 2.34
C ASN A 143 8.89 11.88 1.94
N GLY A 144 8.88 12.47 0.74
CA GLY A 144 7.75 13.21 0.19
C GLY A 144 7.60 12.88 -1.30
N ASN A 145 6.94 13.76 -2.04
CA ASN A 145 6.69 13.52 -3.46
C ASN A 145 7.92 13.81 -4.33
N LEU A 146 8.34 12.86 -5.17
CA LEU A 146 9.32 13.07 -6.23
C LEU A 146 8.64 13.36 -7.58
N LYS A 147 9.18 14.30 -8.35
CA LYS A 147 8.80 14.51 -9.76
C LYS A 147 10.06 14.61 -10.60
N LEU A 148 10.28 13.63 -11.46
CA LEU A 148 11.31 13.66 -12.48
C LEU A 148 10.71 14.15 -13.81
N LYS A 149 11.29 15.20 -14.39
CA LYS A 149 10.88 15.71 -15.71
C LYS A 149 12.10 15.82 -16.60
N VAL A 150 12.10 15.06 -17.67
CA VAL A 150 13.10 15.13 -18.74
C VAL A 150 12.41 15.69 -19.97
N SER A 151 12.97 16.77 -20.54
CA SER A 151 12.42 17.41 -21.74
C SER A 151 12.92 16.78 -23.04
N GLY A 152 14.07 16.12 -22.99
CA GLY A 152 14.58 15.25 -24.06
C GLY A 152 14.26 13.78 -23.78
N ASP A 153 15.18 12.91 -24.19
CA ASP A 153 15.08 11.46 -23.99
C ASP A 153 15.53 11.05 -22.58
N PHE A 154 14.94 9.99 -22.05
CA PHE A 154 15.29 9.41 -20.75
C PHE A 154 15.69 7.95 -20.94
N ASP A 155 16.99 7.74 -21.08
CA ASP A 155 17.58 6.41 -21.20
C ASP A 155 17.94 5.87 -19.82
N LEU A 156 17.43 4.67 -19.51
CA LEU A 156 17.72 3.94 -18.27
C LEU A 156 18.28 2.57 -18.63
N GLU A 157 19.58 2.39 -18.37
CA GLU A 157 20.28 1.12 -18.55
C GLU A 157 20.65 0.54 -17.19
N VAL A 158 20.27 -0.72 -16.96
CA VAL A 158 20.56 -1.46 -15.73
C VAL A 158 21.28 -2.74 -16.14
N GLY A 159 22.54 -2.89 -15.73
CA GLY A 159 23.35 -4.07 -16.06
C GLY A 159 22.95 -5.33 -15.28
N GLY A 160 22.22 -5.17 -14.16
CA GLY A 160 21.65 -6.24 -13.34
C GLY A 160 20.12 -6.29 -13.43
N ASP A 161 19.47 -6.57 -12.29
CA ASP A 161 18.01 -6.68 -12.22
C ASP A 161 17.33 -5.31 -12.05
N PHE A 162 16.19 -5.11 -12.73
CA PHE A 162 15.36 -3.91 -12.60
C PHE A 162 14.07 -4.21 -11.84
N ASN A 163 14.10 -3.98 -10.53
CA ASN A 163 12.98 -4.24 -9.62
C ASN A 163 12.18 -2.96 -9.36
N VAL A 164 10.87 -3.01 -9.58
CA VAL A 164 9.96 -1.87 -9.34
C VAL A 164 8.82 -2.34 -8.43
N LYS A 165 8.77 -1.79 -7.22
CA LYS A 165 7.67 -2.00 -6.26
C LYS A 165 6.92 -0.69 -6.07
N VAL A 166 5.61 -0.72 -6.26
CA VAL A 166 4.72 0.43 -6.08
C VAL A 166 3.53 -0.02 -5.23
N GLU A 167 3.37 0.62 -4.08
CA GLU A 167 2.28 0.33 -3.13
C GLU A 167 0.96 1.00 -3.55
N GLY A 168 1.04 2.04 -4.39
CA GLY A 168 -0.10 2.70 -5.00
C GLY A 168 -0.36 2.27 -6.45
N ASP A 169 -0.93 3.17 -7.23
CA ASP A 169 -1.28 2.92 -8.63
C ASP A 169 -0.12 3.23 -9.59
N VAL A 170 -0.02 2.47 -10.68
CA VAL A 170 0.87 2.76 -11.82
C VAL A 170 0.03 3.22 -13.01
N ASP A 171 0.18 4.48 -13.40
CA ASP A 171 -0.42 5.05 -14.62
C ASP A 171 0.70 5.35 -15.64
N GLN A 172 0.61 4.72 -16.81
CA GLN A 172 1.56 4.89 -17.90
C GLN A 172 0.84 5.33 -19.17
N THR A 173 1.13 6.56 -19.62
CA THR A 173 0.61 7.09 -20.88
C THR A 173 1.72 7.20 -21.93
N ILE A 174 1.63 6.41 -23.00
CA ILE A 174 2.58 6.43 -24.13
C ILE A 174 1.84 6.89 -25.38
N LYS A 175 2.24 8.03 -25.93
CA LYS A 175 1.56 8.65 -27.09
C LYS A 175 1.89 8.00 -28.44
N ARG A 176 2.98 7.23 -28.51
CA ARG A 176 3.47 6.60 -29.75
C ARG A 176 3.62 5.09 -29.53
N GLY A 177 4.69 4.47 -30.03
CA GLY A 177 4.90 3.03 -29.89
C GLY A 177 5.37 2.63 -28.49
N TYR A 178 4.89 1.49 -28.01
CA TYR A 178 5.43 0.76 -26.86
C TYR A 178 5.94 -0.58 -27.35
N LYS A 179 7.24 -0.83 -27.20
CA LYS A 179 7.87 -2.10 -27.57
C LYS A 179 8.45 -2.74 -26.32
N GLN A 180 8.09 -3.99 -26.08
CA GLN A 180 8.67 -4.81 -25.02
C GLN A 180 9.26 -6.05 -25.67
N ASP A 181 10.57 -6.24 -25.52
CA ASP A 181 11.31 -7.41 -25.99
C ASP A 181 11.84 -8.16 -24.78
N ILE A 182 11.48 -9.44 -24.64
CA ILE A 182 11.78 -10.25 -23.46
C ILE A 182 12.37 -11.55 -23.97
N GLY A 183 13.67 -11.76 -23.71
CA GLY A 183 14.36 -13.00 -24.10
C GLY A 183 13.96 -14.23 -23.28
N GLY A 184 13.41 -14.00 -22.08
CA GLY A 184 12.92 -15.04 -21.16
C GLY A 184 11.39 -15.15 -21.11
N SER A 185 10.87 -15.62 -19.98
CA SER A 185 9.44 -15.72 -19.71
C SER A 185 8.83 -14.38 -19.28
N LYS A 186 7.58 -14.14 -19.69
CA LYS A 186 6.74 -13.07 -19.15
C LYS A 186 5.57 -13.70 -18.40
N GLU A 187 5.51 -13.47 -17.10
CA GLU A 187 4.36 -13.83 -16.26
C GLU A 187 3.60 -12.56 -15.88
N VAL A 188 2.26 -12.62 -15.92
CA VAL A 188 1.38 -11.52 -15.54
C VAL A 188 0.25 -12.09 -14.70
N GLN A 189 0.21 -11.68 -13.44
CA GLN A 189 -0.85 -12.03 -12.50
C GLN A 189 -1.68 -10.78 -12.21
N ILE A 190 -3.01 -10.88 -12.42
CA ILE A 190 -3.96 -9.80 -12.15
C ILE A 190 -5.06 -10.40 -11.28
N ILE A 191 -5.20 -9.89 -10.04
CA ILE A 191 -6.14 -10.44 -9.04
C ILE A 191 -7.58 -10.03 -9.34
N GLU A 192 -7.77 -8.78 -9.77
CA GLU A 192 -9.11 -8.23 -10.02
C GLU A 192 -9.51 -8.34 -11.50
N SER A 193 -9.38 -7.27 -12.27
CA SER A 193 -9.85 -7.24 -13.66
C SER A 193 -8.78 -6.74 -14.63
N LYS A 194 -8.82 -7.27 -15.85
CA LYS A 194 -8.06 -6.75 -17.00
C LYS A 194 -9.05 -6.35 -18.08
N SER A 195 -9.01 -5.08 -18.51
CA SER A 195 -9.72 -4.59 -19.69
C SER A 195 -8.69 -4.15 -20.72
N GLU A 196 -8.82 -4.61 -21.96
CA GLU A 196 -7.92 -4.29 -23.06
C GLU A 196 -8.76 -3.89 -24.27
N THR A 197 -8.49 -2.71 -24.83
CA THR A 197 -9.19 -2.18 -26.00
C THR A 197 -8.18 -1.82 -27.07
N ILE A 198 -8.32 -2.41 -28.25
CA ILE A 198 -7.43 -2.18 -29.40
C ILE A 198 -8.30 -1.57 -30.50
N GLY A 199 -7.97 -0.34 -30.91
CA GLY A 199 -8.82 0.44 -31.82
C GLY A 199 -8.72 0.07 -33.30
N ILE A 200 -7.67 -0.66 -33.70
CA ILE A 200 -7.43 -1.10 -35.08
C ILE A 200 -7.18 -2.62 -35.06
N ASP A 201 -5.94 -3.06 -35.25
CA ASP A 201 -5.60 -4.46 -35.41
C ASP A 201 -4.91 -5.04 -34.17
N ALA A 202 -5.33 -6.25 -33.79
CA ALA A 202 -4.68 -7.08 -32.79
C ALA A 202 -4.20 -8.37 -33.44
N THR A 203 -2.90 -8.62 -33.46
CA THR A 203 -2.32 -9.85 -34.00
C THR A 203 -1.55 -10.59 -32.91
N THR A 204 -1.94 -11.84 -32.67
CA THR A 204 -1.23 -12.74 -31.75
C THR A 204 -0.69 -13.92 -32.55
N PHE A 205 0.65 -14.04 -32.60
CA PHE A 205 1.32 -15.18 -33.23
C PHE A 205 1.97 -16.05 -32.16
N ILE A 206 1.57 -17.31 -32.08
CA ILE A 206 2.07 -18.28 -31.09
C ILE A 206 2.65 -19.45 -31.87
N HIS A 207 3.96 -19.68 -31.75
CA HIS A 207 4.63 -20.80 -32.43
C HIS A 207 4.41 -22.14 -31.71
N GLY A 208 4.14 -22.09 -30.40
CA GLY A 208 3.89 -23.24 -29.55
C GLY A 208 2.40 -23.49 -29.31
N ASN A 209 2.09 -24.05 -28.14
CA ASN A 209 0.72 -24.32 -27.73
C ASN A 209 0.04 -23.05 -27.20
N ASN A 210 -1.23 -22.86 -27.54
CA ASN A 210 -2.12 -21.90 -26.89
C ASN A 210 -3.20 -22.69 -26.13
N THR A 211 -3.33 -22.48 -24.83
CA THR A 211 -4.35 -23.15 -24.00
C THR A 211 -5.14 -22.09 -23.23
N SER A 212 -6.45 -22.04 -23.46
CA SER A 212 -7.36 -21.10 -22.79
C SER A 212 -8.35 -21.87 -21.91
N ILE A 213 -8.36 -21.59 -20.61
CA ILE A 213 -9.28 -22.19 -19.63
C ILE A 213 -10.13 -21.07 -19.03
N ILE A 214 -11.45 -21.14 -19.21
CA ILE A 214 -12.39 -20.08 -18.81
C ILE A 214 -13.46 -20.71 -17.91
N LYS A 215 -13.55 -20.28 -16.64
CA LYS A 215 -14.47 -20.84 -15.63
C LYS A 215 -15.93 -20.41 -15.82
N LYS A 216 -16.15 -19.21 -16.37
CA LYS A 216 -17.48 -18.62 -16.59
C LYS A 216 -17.80 -18.64 -18.09
N SER A 217 -18.23 -17.51 -18.64
CA SER A 217 -18.61 -17.39 -20.05
C SER A 217 -17.43 -16.99 -20.93
N ASN A 218 -17.43 -17.50 -22.15
CA ASN A 218 -16.62 -17.00 -23.26
C ASN A 218 -17.57 -16.57 -24.39
N GLY A 219 -17.55 -15.29 -24.77
CA GLY A 219 -18.38 -14.75 -25.84
C GLY A 219 -17.50 -14.25 -26.98
N LEU A 220 -17.75 -14.73 -28.20
CA LEU A 220 -17.09 -14.26 -29.41
C LEU A 220 -18.14 -13.63 -30.33
N PHE A 221 -17.98 -12.34 -30.61
CA PHE A 221 -18.84 -11.59 -31.52
C PHE A 221 -17.98 -11.04 -32.65
N VAL A 222 -18.32 -11.39 -33.88
CA VAL A 222 -17.61 -10.95 -35.09
C VAL A 222 -18.61 -10.25 -35.99
N GLY A 223 -18.32 -9.02 -36.40
CA GLY A 223 -19.24 -8.22 -37.23
C GLY A 223 -19.27 -8.66 -38.70
N GLU A 224 -18.21 -9.32 -39.15
CA GLU A 224 -18.00 -9.81 -40.52
C GLU A 224 -17.73 -11.32 -40.49
N ASP A 225 -16.76 -11.79 -41.27
CA ASP A 225 -16.43 -13.21 -41.39
C ASP A 225 -15.57 -13.75 -40.24
N GLN A 226 -15.92 -14.93 -39.74
CA GLN A 226 -15.10 -15.73 -38.82
C GLN A 226 -14.70 -17.05 -39.49
N ALA A 227 -13.40 -17.32 -39.61
CA ALA A 227 -12.88 -18.57 -40.15
C ALA A 227 -12.09 -19.38 -39.10
N GLN A 228 -12.39 -20.68 -39.00
CA GLN A 228 -11.63 -21.64 -38.19
C GLN A 228 -10.99 -22.69 -39.10
N ASN A 229 -9.70 -22.53 -39.41
CA ASN A 229 -8.93 -23.45 -40.24
C ASN A 229 -8.02 -24.32 -39.35
N ILE A 230 -8.30 -25.62 -39.27
CA ILE A 230 -7.56 -26.57 -38.42
C ILE A 230 -6.88 -27.61 -39.32
N GLY A 231 -5.55 -27.73 -39.24
CA GLY A 231 -4.80 -28.74 -39.99
C GLY A 231 -4.90 -30.16 -39.41
N GLY A 232 -5.19 -30.28 -38.11
CA GLY A 232 -5.44 -31.54 -37.41
C GLY A 232 -6.92 -31.76 -37.12
N THR A 233 -7.24 -32.16 -35.90
CA THR A 233 -8.61 -32.43 -35.46
C THR A 233 -9.25 -31.20 -34.81
N LEU A 234 -10.45 -30.81 -35.27
CA LEU A 234 -11.33 -29.89 -34.55
C LEU A 234 -12.28 -30.70 -33.65
N VAL A 235 -12.28 -30.42 -32.35
CA VAL A 235 -13.23 -31.00 -31.38
C VAL A 235 -14.08 -29.88 -30.81
N MET A 236 -15.40 -29.98 -30.97
CA MET A 236 -16.37 -29.06 -30.37
C MET A 236 -17.39 -29.86 -29.55
N THR A 237 -17.43 -29.59 -28.25
CA THR A 237 -18.30 -30.29 -27.29
C THR A 237 -18.84 -29.27 -26.29
N ALA A 238 -20.11 -29.39 -25.92
CA ALA A 238 -20.71 -28.60 -24.85
C ALA A 238 -21.55 -29.51 -23.94
N GLU A 239 -21.67 -29.15 -22.67
CA GLU A 239 -22.45 -29.91 -21.69
C GLU A 239 -23.96 -29.72 -21.87
N LYS A 240 -24.40 -28.51 -22.19
CA LYS A 240 -25.82 -28.16 -22.32
C LYS A 240 -26.32 -28.31 -23.75
N GLU A 241 -25.71 -27.59 -24.69
CA GLU A 241 -26.19 -27.50 -26.06
C GLU A 241 -25.09 -26.98 -26.98
N ILE A 242 -25.06 -27.48 -28.22
CA ILE A 242 -24.38 -26.82 -29.34
C ILE A 242 -25.46 -26.41 -30.33
N THR A 243 -25.61 -25.11 -30.57
CA THR A 243 -26.57 -24.55 -31.53
C THR A 243 -25.81 -23.98 -32.72
N LEU A 244 -26.16 -24.41 -33.94
CA LEU A 244 -25.63 -23.86 -35.19
C LEU A 244 -26.78 -23.29 -36.01
N SER A 245 -26.77 -21.97 -36.20
CA SER A 245 -27.83 -21.25 -36.91
C SER A 245 -27.21 -20.35 -37.98
N SER A 246 -27.58 -20.56 -39.24
CA SER A 246 -27.15 -19.74 -40.39
C SER A 246 -28.19 -19.83 -41.49
N LYS A 247 -28.17 -18.88 -42.45
CA LYS A 247 -28.96 -18.98 -43.69
C LYS A 247 -28.58 -20.22 -44.52
N SER A 248 -27.32 -20.66 -44.42
CA SER A 248 -26.81 -21.87 -45.06
C SER A 248 -25.76 -22.52 -44.16
N VAL A 249 -25.91 -23.82 -43.93
CA VAL A 249 -24.94 -24.66 -43.23
C VAL A 249 -24.57 -25.80 -44.16
N ASN A 250 -23.30 -25.89 -44.55
CA ASN A 250 -22.78 -26.94 -45.42
C ASN A 250 -21.84 -27.84 -44.63
N ILE A 251 -22.18 -29.11 -44.49
CA ILE A 251 -21.35 -30.13 -43.84
C ILE A 251 -20.92 -31.14 -44.90
N ALA A 252 -19.64 -31.18 -45.21
CA ALA A 252 -19.06 -32.11 -46.17
C ALA A 252 -17.91 -32.89 -45.53
N ALA A 253 -17.96 -34.21 -45.63
CA ALA A 253 -16.90 -35.10 -45.16
C ALA A 253 -16.89 -36.37 -46.03
N SER A 254 -15.72 -37.01 -46.17
CA SER A 254 -15.60 -38.31 -46.84
C SER A 254 -16.27 -39.44 -46.04
N SER A 255 -16.33 -39.28 -44.72
CA SER A 255 -17.08 -40.12 -43.80
C SER A 255 -17.81 -39.21 -42.80
N LEU A 256 -19.12 -39.41 -42.65
CA LEU A 256 -19.97 -38.60 -41.80
C LEU A 256 -20.80 -39.51 -40.89
N ALA A 257 -20.74 -39.24 -39.58
CA ALA A 257 -21.58 -39.89 -38.59
C ALA A 257 -22.38 -38.81 -37.85
N MET A 258 -23.71 -38.91 -37.93
CA MET A 258 -24.64 -38.12 -37.10
C MET A 258 -25.43 -39.11 -36.26
N LEU A 259 -25.25 -39.05 -34.94
CA LEU A 259 -25.78 -40.02 -34.00
C LEU A 259 -26.56 -39.29 -32.90
N GLY A 260 -27.77 -39.75 -32.61
CA GLY A 260 -28.60 -39.27 -31.53
C GLY A 260 -29.55 -40.38 -31.07
N ASP A 261 -29.90 -40.40 -29.78
CA ASP A 261 -30.85 -41.37 -29.22
C ASP A 261 -32.30 -41.03 -29.58
N SER A 262 -32.62 -39.73 -29.61
CA SER A 262 -33.92 -39.21 -30.06
C SER A 262 -33.78 -37.79 -30.63
N GLY A 263 -34.70 -37.38 -31.49
CA GLY A 263 -34.71 -36.06 -32.12
C GLY A 263 -35.38 -36.07 -33.49
N THR A 264 -35.38 -34.90 -34.15
CA THR A 264 -35.90 -34.72 -35.51
C THR A 264 -34.74 -34.38 -36.43
N ILE A 265 -34.63 -35.12 -37.53
CA ILE A 265 -33.70 -34.82 -38.63
C ILE A 265 -34.59 -34.48 -39.84
N GLY A 266 -34.57 -33.22 -40.30
CA GLY A 266 -35.22 -32.81 -41.54
C GLY A 266 -36.15 -31.60 -41.47
N GLY A 267 -37.01 -31.48 -42.49
CA GLY A 267 -37.95 -30.38 -42.75
C GLY A 267 -38.76 -30.68 -44.04
N THR A 268 -39.75 -29.86 -44.37
CA THR A 268 -40.74 -30.14 -45.45
C THR A 268 -40.11 -30.47 -46.80
N ASP A 269 -39.01 -29.80 -47.16
CA ASP A 269 -38.37 -29.92 -48.47
C ASP A 269 -37.00 -30.61 -48.42
N MET A 270 -36.75 -31.44 -47.40
CA MET A 270 -35.49 -32.16 -47.26
C MET A 270 -35.43 -33.39 -48.16
N VAL A 271 -34.33 -33.53 -48.92
CA VAL A 271 -34.08 -34.67 -49.80
C VAL A 271 -32.94 -35.53 -49.24
N TYR A 272 -33.19 -36.82 -49.06
CA TYR A 272 -32.21 -37.78 -48.55
C TYR A 272 -31.75 -38.72 -49.66
N TYR A 273 -30.44 -38.81 -49.87
CA TYR A 273 -29.82 -39.78 -50.75
C TYR A 273 -29.00 -40.77 -49.93
N GLY A 274 -29.40 -42.03 -49.90
CA GLY A 274 -28.71 -43.08 -49.15
C GLY A 274 -28.80 -44.43 -49.86
N LYS A 275 -27.80 -45.29 -49.64
CA LYS A 275 -27.76 -46.65 -50.21
C LYS A 275 -28.69 -47.62 -49.50
N THR A 276 -28.85 -47.46 -48.18
CA THR A 276 -29.70 -48.32 -47.34
C THR A 276 -30.21 -47.50 -46.16
N ALA A 277 -31.50 -47.63 -45.85
CA ALA A 277 -32.11 -47.04 -44.67
C ALA A 277 -32.77 -48.15 -43.83
N HIS A 278 -32.39 -48.25 -42.56
CA HIS A 278 -33.03 -49.15 -41.61
C HIS A 278 -34.09 -48.36 -40.84
N ILE A 279 -35.32 -48.38 -41.33
CA ILE A 279 -36.43 -47.65 -40.72
C ILE A 279 -37.49 -48.68 -40.29
N PRO A 280 -37.67 -48.91 -38.98
CA PRO A 280 -38.65 -49.88 -38.49
C PRO A 280 -40.09 -49.52 -38.87
N ARG A 281 -40.36 -48.23 -39.07
CA ARG A 281 -41.69 -47.72 -39.44
C ARG A 281 -41.59 -46.39 -40.17
N ILE A 282 -42.27 -46.27 -41.30
CA ILE A 282 -42.47 -45.02 -42.04
C ILE A 282 -43.94 -44.64 -41.93
N ASN A 283 -44.24 -43.39 -41.54
CA ASN A 283 -45.59 -42.83 -41.64
C ASN A 283 -45.56 -41.73 -42.71
N SER A 284 -46.19 -41.98 -43.86
CA SER A 284 -46.21 -41.06 -45.01
C SER A 284 -47.57 -41.12 -45.70
N THR A 285 -47.97 -40.03 -46.36
CA THR A 285 -49.17 -39.98 -47.22
C THR A 285 -49.02 -40.86 -48.46
N SER A 286 -47.79 -41.00 -48.98
CA SER A 286 -47.45 -41.90 -50.08
C SER A 286 -45.99 -42.34 -50.02
N ILE A 287 -45.70 -43.54 -50.50
CA ILE A 287 -44.33 -44.03 -50.73
C ILE A 287 -44.26 -44.50 -52.17
N HIS A 288 -43.34 -43.92 -52.95
CA HIS A 288 -43.07 -44.33 -54.32
C HIS A 288 -41.74 -45.08 -54.37
N ALA A 289 -41.74 -46.34 -54.80
CA ALA A 289 -40.54 -47.12 -55.03
C ALA A 289 -40.69 -47.94 -56.33
N THR A 290 -39.58 -48.21 -57.01
CA THR A 290 -39.58 -49.00 -58.25
C THR A 290 -39.93 -50.47 -58.00
N THR A 291 -39.56 -51.00 -56.84
CA THR A 291 -39.82 -52.38 -56.46
C THR A 291 -39.92 -52.48 -54.94
N PHE A 292 -40.91 -53.21 -54.45
CA PHE A 292 -41.04 -53.58 -53.05
C PHE A 292 -40.78 -55.08 -52.91
N HIS A 293 -39.95 -55.47 -51.96
CA HIS A 293 -39.70 -56.87 -51.59
C HIS A 293 -40.03 -57.04 -50.11
N GLY A 294 -41.05 -57.84 -49.79
CA GLY A 294 -41.48 -58.12 -48.41
C GLY A 294 -42.95 -58.51 -48.31
N ASP A 295 -43.40 -58.82 -47.09
CA ASP A 295 -44.80 -59.11 -46.80
C ASP A 295 -45.58 -57.80 -46.65
N LEU A 296 -46.55 -57.58 -47.55
CA LEU A 296 -47.45 -56.44 -47.49
C LEU A 296 -48.77 -56.86 -46.85
N ASN A 297 -49.09 -56.30 -45.69
CA ASN A 297 -50.40 -56.47 -45.07
C ASN A 297 -51.33 -55.33 -45.54
N GLY A 298 -52.07 -55.56 -46.63
CA GLY A 298 -52.97 -54.60 -47.25
C GLY A 298 -53.51 -55.11 -48.60
N VAL A 299 -54.58 -54.48 -49.11
CA VAL A 299 -55.16 -54.86 -50.41
C VAL A 299 -54.52 -54.00 -51.50
N ALA A 300 -53.65 -54.58 -52.32
CA ALA A 300 -53.22 -53.91 -53.54
C ALA A 300 -54.43 -53.73 -54.47
N GLU A 301 -54.60 -52.54 -55.05
CA GLU A 301 -55.77 -52.22 -55.88
C GLU A 301 -55.98 -53.22 -57.04
N LYS A 302 -54.87 -53.67 -57.67
CA LYS A 302 -54.89 -54.73 -58.69
C LYS A 302 -55.17 -56.14 -58.16
N ALA A 303 -54.90 -56.42 -56.88
CA ALA A 303 -55.30 -57.68 -56.24
C ALA A 303 -56.82 -57.70 -55.96
N ASN A 304 -57.44 -56.54 -55.79
CA ASN A 304 -58.90 -56.42 -55.68
C ASN A 304 -59.59 -56.75 -57.02
N GLU A 305 -58.96 -56.37 -58.14
CA GLU A 305 -59.39 -56.79 -59.48
C GLU A 305 -59.17 -58.30 -59.73
N ALA A 306 -58.06 -58.88 -59.25
CA ALA A 306 -57.82 -60.32 -59.31
C ALA A 306 -58.82 -61.12 -58.45
N ASN A 307 -59.22 -60.61 -57.28
CA ASN A 307 -60.26 -61.19 -56.43
C ASN A 307 -61.67 -61.06 -57.07
N LYS A 308 -61.94 -59.98 -57.84
CA LYS A 308 -63.14 -59.89 -58.67
C LYS A 308 -63.12 -60.86 -59.86
N ALA A 309 -61.95 -61.12 -60.45
CA ALA A 309 -61.79 -62.07 -61.55
C ALA A 309 -62.00 -63.54 -61.11
N GLY A 310 -61.86 -63.87 -59.83
CA GLY A 310 -62.15 -65.18 -59.25
C GLY A 310 -63.64 -65.55 -59.11
N THR A 311 -64.57 -64.71 -59.57
CA THR A 311 -66.03 -64.98 -59.49
C THR A 311 -66.61 -65.73 -60.70
N ALA A 312 -65.78 -66.14 -61.68
CA ALA A 312 -66.22 -67.03 -62.75
C ALA A 312 -66.17 -68.51 -62.32
N ALA A 313 -67.26 -68.93 -61.68
CA ALA A 313 -67.77 -70.31 -61.53
C ALA A 313 -66.92 -71.35 -60.76
N VAL A 314 -67.55 -71.85 -59.67
CA VAL A 314 -67.31 -73.11 -58.93
C VAL A 314 -66.29 -73.07 -57.77
N GLY A 315 -66.82 -72.87 -56.55
CA GLY A 315 -66.13 -73.17 -55.27
C GLY A 315 -66.49 -72.21 -54.14
N PRO A 316 -66.62 -72.66 -52.87
CA PRO A 316 -67.05 -71.81 -51.76
C PRO A 316 -66.10 -70.62 -51.58
N ALA A 317 -66.68 -69.43 -51.48
CA ALA A 317 -65.94 -68.18 -51.31
C ALA A 317 -65.04 -68.26 -50.08
N GLY A 318 -63.72 -68.20 -50.29
CA GLY A 318 -62.80 -67.85 -49.22
C GLY A 318 -63.11 -66.41 -48.81
N THR A 319 -63.57 -66.22 -47.58
CA THR A 319 -63.71 -64.91 -46.95
C THR A 319 -62.37 -64.21 -47.03
N GLY A 320 -62.23 -63.26 -47.96
CA GLY A 320 -61.09 -62.37 -48.01
C GLY A 320 -61.08 -61.60 -46.70
N GLY A 321 -60.18 -61.98 -45.79
CA GLY A 321 -60.05 -61.33 -44.51
C GLY A 321 -59.79 -59.86 -44.74
N THR A 322 -60.68 -58.99 -44.26
CA THR A 322 -60.41 -57.57 -44.13
C THR A 322 -59.20 -57.48 -43.20
N PRO A 323 -58.01 -57.05 -43.65
CA PRO A 323 -56.91 -56.88 -42.73
C PRO A 323 -57.31 -55.73 -41.80
N THR A 324 -57.49 -56.04 -40.51
CA THR A 324 -57.58 -55.01 -39.48
C THR A 324 -56.22 -54.33 -39.41
N VAL A 325 -56.09 -53.19 -40.08
CA VAL A 325 -54.94 -52.31 -39.92
C VAL A 325 -55.10 -51.68 -38.54
N THR A 326 -54.49 -52.27 -37.52
CA THR A 326 -54.30 -51.59 -36.26
C THR A 326 -53.38 -50.41 -36.51
N THR A 327 -53.95 -49.20 -36.50
CA THR A 327 -53.19 -47.95 -36.49
C THR A 327 -52.34 -47.95 -35.22
N ALA A 328 -51.09 -48.38 -35.33
CA ALA A 328 -50.16 -48.28 -34.22
C ALA A 328 -49.96 -46.80 -33.88
N THR A 329 -50.01 -46.45 -32.59
CA THR A 329 -49.81 -45.08 -32.11
C THR A 329 -48.52 -44.50 -32.67
N ASN A 330 -48.56 -43.30 -33.26
CA ASN A 330 -47.34 -42.63 -33.72
C ASN A 330 -46.46 -42.34 -32.50
N LYS A 331 -45.15 -42.58 -32.60
CA LYS A 331 -44.19 -41.88 -31.74
C LYS A 331 -44.14 -40.45 -32.29
N VAL A 332 -45.06 -39.62 -31.82
CA VAL A 332 -45.05 -38.19 -32.12
C VAL A 332 -43.86 -37.64 -31.36
N THR A 333 -42.70 -37.52 -32.02
CA THR A 333 -41.83 -36.42 -31.62
C THR A 333 -42.69 -35.19 -31.76
N ALA A 334 -42.83 -34.41 -30.68
CA ALA A 334 -43.44 -33.10 -30.82
C ALA A 334 -42.73 -32.43 -32.00
N GLU A 335 -43.50 -31.82 -32.89
CA GLU A 335 -42.96 -30.67 -33.60
C GLU A 335 -42.25 -29.84 -32.52
N PRO A 336 -40.93 -29.67 -32.59
CA PRO A 336 -40.13 -29.38 -31.41
C PRO A 336 -40.69 -28.15 -30.68
N THR A 337 -41.17 -28.35 -29.45
CA THR A 337 -41.78 -27.31 -28.61
C THR A 337 -41.01 -27.17 -27.30
N THR A 338 -40.93 -25.94 -26.80
CA THR A 338 -40.00 -25.46 -25.76
C THR A 338 -40.09 -26.17 -24.40
N SER A 339 -41.21 -26.81 -24.05
CA SER A 339 -41.41 -27.45 -22.74
C SER A 339 -40.80 -28.86 -22.65
N LEU A 340 -40.70 -29.59 -23.76
CA LEU A 340 -40.22 -30.99 -23.76
C LEU A 340 -38.69 -31.08 -23.78
N LEU A 341 -38.02 -30.04 -24.31
CA LEU A 341 -36.56 -29.93 -24.26
C LEU A 341 -36.04 -29.71 -22.84
N ASN A 342 -36.80 -29.02 -21.99
CA ASN A 342 -36.37 -28.68 -20.62
C ASN A 342 -36.31 -29.88 -19.67
N ASP A 343 -37.16 -30.89 -19.83
CA ASP A 343 -37.24 -32.05 -18.92
C ASP A 343 -36.17 -33.13 -19.24
N ALA A 344 -35.77 -33.22 -20.50
CA ALA A 344 -34.64 -34.06 -20.94
C ALA A 344 -33.26 -33.51 -20.49
N LEU A 345 -33.20 -32.22 -20.13
CA LEU A 345 -31.98 -31.51 -19.71
C LEU A 345 -31.61 -31.75 -18.22
N GLU A 346 -32.52 -32.27 -17.37
CA GLU A 346 -32.26 -32.39 -15.92
C GLU A 346 -32.04 -33.83 -15.37
N ASN A 347 -32.54 -34.90 -16.04
CA ASN A 347 -32.76 -36.20 -15.35
C ASN A 347 -32.25 -37.50 -16.02
N SER A 348 -31.40 -37.49 -17.08
CA SER A 348 -30.96 -38.73 -17.76
C SER A 348 -29.45 -39.02 -17.71
N SER A 349 -29.04 -40.24 -18.05
CA SER A 349 -27.66 -40.76 -18.03
C SER A 349 -26.74 -40.24 -19.17
N ILE A 350 -27.21 -39.26 -19.93
CA ILE A 350 -26.44 -38.38 -20.82
C ILE A 350 -26.14 -37.05 -20.10
N GLY A 351 -26.56 -36.94 -18.84
CA GLY A 351 -26.41 -35.78 -17.97
C GLY A 351 -24.99 -35.60 -17.45
N ILE A 352 -24.67 -34.31 -17.30
CA ILE A 352 -23.64 -33.70 -16.45
C ILE A 352 -22.35 -34.53 -16.26
N LYS A 353 -21.26 -34.07 -16.91
CA LYS A 353 -19.93 -34.22 -16.33
C LYS A 353 -19.53 -32.88 -15.71
N ARG A 354 -19.77 -32.73 -14.41
CA ARG A 354 -19.31 -31.57 -13.62
C ARG A 354 -17.80 -31.52 -13.69
N VAL A 355 -17.26 -30.55 -14.42
CA VAL A 355 -15.84 -30.21 -14.31
C VAL A 355 -15.74 -29.17 -13.21
N ASP A 356 -15.46 -29.66 -12.01
CA ASP A 356 -15.15 -28.85 -10.85
C ASP A 356 -13.76 -28.21 -11.02
N ILE A 357 -13.69 -27.05 -11.68
CA ILE A 357 -12.46 -26.26 -11.79
C ILE A 357 -12.35 -25.36 -10.57
N ASP A 358 -11.38 -25.69 -9.72
CA ASP A 358 -11.08 -24.92 -8.52
C ASP A 358 -12.32 -24.72 -7.63
N THR A 359 -13.09 -25.80 -7.41
CA THR A 359 -14.29 -25.78 -6.58
C THR A 359 -13.97 -25.48 -5.12
N SER A 360 -12.75 -25.83 -4.66
CA SER A 360 -12.22 -25.45 -3.35
C SER A 360 -11.62 -24.03 -3.29
N LYS A 361 -11.61 -23.28 -4.41
CA LYS A 361 -10.89 -21.99 -4.56
C LYS A 361 -9.40 -22.05 -4.22
N GLY A 362 -8.77 -23.22 -4.17
CA GLY A 362 -7.36 -23.36 -3.83
C GLY A 362 -6.43 -22.58 -4.77
N LEU A 363 -6.75 -22.50 -6.06
CA LEU A 363 -5.97 -21.70 -7.02
C LEU A 363 -6.26 -20.21 -6.86
N PHE A 364 -7.53 -19.82 -6.71
CA PHE A 364 -7.91 -18.42 -6.46
C PHE A 364 -7.30 -17.87 -5.16
N ASN A 365 -7.37 -18.62 -4.07
CA ASN A 365 -6.86 -18.23 -2.75
C ASN A 365 -5.33 -18.21 -2.69
N ARG A 366 -4.66 -18.84 -3.65
CA ARG A 366 -3.20 -18.72 -3.81
C ARG A 366 -2.79 -17.39 -4.47
N LEU A 367 -3.70 -16.76 -5.22
CA LEU A 367 -3.48 -15.46 -5.86
C LEU A 367 -4.05 -14.31 -5.01
N ASN A 368 -5.21 -14.54 -4.38
CA ASN A 368 -5.88 -13.60 -3.50
C ASN A 368 -5.82 -14.12 -2.06
N ARG A 369 -5.01 -13.47 -1.22
CA ARG A 369 -4.75 -13.92 0.14
C ARG A 369 -5.79 -13.49 1.17
N LEU A 370 -6.91 -12.91 0.74
CA LEU A 370 -7.97 -12.41 1.63
C LEU A 370 -8.48 -13.48 2.60
N ASP A 371 -8.80 -14.67 2.10
CA ASP A 371 -9.26 -15.79 2.94
C ASP A 371 -8.14 -16.30 3.87
N HIS A 372 -6.87 -16.24 3.42
CA HIS A 372 -5.72 -16.68 4.20
C HIS A 372 -5.44 -15.76 5.39
N TYR A 373 -5.59 -14.45 5.21
CA TYR A 373 -5.43 -13.45 6.27
C TYR A 373 -6.74 -13.11 6.99
N GLY A 374 -7.76 -13.94 6.88
CA GLY A 374 -9.02 -13.76 7.61
C GLY A 374 -9.75 -12.44 7.29
N GLY A 375 -9.64 -11.92 6.07
CA GLY A 375 -10.29 -10.69 5.61
C GLY A 375 -9.45 -9.41 5.71
N VAL A 376 -8.21 -9.48 6.19
CA VAL A 376 -7.39 -8.29 6.51
C VAL A 376 -6.52 -7.81 5.34
N SER A 377 -6.08 -8.71 4.45
CA SER A 377 -5.23 -8.34 3.30
C SER A 377 -5.39 -9.27 2.11
N LYS A 378 -5.34 -8.73 0.89
CA LYS A 378 -5.34 -9.51 -0.37
C LYS A 378 -3.95 -9.97 -0.81
N THR A 379 -2.89 -9.38 -0.25
CA THR A 379 -1.48 -9.62 -0.62
C THR A 379 -0.63 -9.94 0.60
N ASP A 380 0.59 -10.40 0.37
CA ASP A 380 1.60 -10.65 1.40
C ASP A 380 1.86 -9.39 2.24
N LEU A 381 2.08 -9.58 3.54
CA LEU A 381 2.32 -8.50 4.48
C LEU A 381 3.74 -8.56 5.03
N THR A 382 4.28 -7.41 5.40
CA THR A 382 5.52 -7.30 6.19
C THR A 382 5.21 -7.19 7.69
N THR A 383 6.21 -7.41 8.54
CA THR A 383 6.06 -7.26 10.00
C THR A 383 5.54 -5.88 10.40
N ARG A 384 6.00 -4.81 9.72
CA ARG A 384 5.52 -3.45 9.97
C ARG A 384 4.06 -3.25 9.57
N GLN A 385 3.62 -3.84 8.46
CA GLN A 385 2.21 -3.83 8.05
C GLN A 385 1.34 -4.61 9.04
N VAL A 386 1.78 -5.80 9.44
CA VAL A 386 1.08 -6.60 10.47
C VAL A 386 0.95 -5.83 11.78
N ARG A 387 2.01 -5.14 12.23
CA ARG A 387 1.97 -4.27 13.42
C ARG A 387 0.89 -3.20 13.30
N SER A 388 0.79 -2.53 12.15
CA SER A 388 -0.27 -1.53 11.90
C SER A 388 -1.67 -2.17 11.94
N LYS A 389 -1.85 -3.33 11.30
CA LYS A 389 -3.14 -4.07 11.34
C LYS A 389 -3.54 -4.50 12.75
N LEU A 390 -2.58 -4.92 13.58
CA LEU A 390 -2.80 -5.34 14.97
C LEU A 390 -3.16 -4.21 15.93
N ARG A 391 -3.10 -2.93 15.53
CA ARG A 391 -3.58 -1.85 16.40
C ARG A 391 -5.09 -1.78 16.54
N ASP A 392 -5.82 -2.54 15.72
CA ASP A 392 -7.24 -2.74 15.90
C ASP A 392 -7.51 -3.99 16.77
N PRO A 393 -8.24 -3.86 17.89
CA PRO A 393 -8.61 -4.99 18.74
C PRO A 393 -9.30 -6.15 17.98
N ASN A 394 -10.10 -5.88 16.94
CA ASN A 394 -10.76 -6.94 16.18
C ASN A 394 -9.74 -7.77 15.38
N ASN A 395 -8.68 -7.14 14.87
CA ASN A 395 -7.62 -7.83 14.15
C ASN A 395 -6.72 -8.65 15.09
N ILE A 396 -6.44 -8.17 16.31
CA ILE A 396 -5.74 -8.97 17.34
C ILE A 396 -6.53 -10.24 17.66
N ASN A 397 -7.85 -10.13 17.81
CA ASN A 397 -8.72 -11.25 18.15
C ASN A 397 -9.05 -12.16 16.95
N ASN A 398 -8.58 -11.83 15.74
CA ASN A 398 -8.76 -12.65 14.56
C ASN A 398 -7.70 -13.78 14.54
N GLU A 399 -8.07 -14.96 15.05
CA GLU A 399 -7.20 -16.14 15.11
C GLU A 399 -6.71 -16.60 13.72
N THR A 400 -7.49 -16.37 12.66
CA THR A 400 -7.07 -16.71 11.30
C THR A 400 -5.96 -15.79 10.84
N PHE A 401 -6.09 -14.49 11.09
CA PHE A 401 -5.07 -13.50 10.75
C PHE A 401 -3.77 -13.69 11.53
N THR A 402 -3.85 -13.77 12.86
CA THR A 402 -2.67 -13.94 13.73
C THR A 402 -1.99 -15.28 13.50
N GLY A 403 -2.78 -16.36 13.35
CA GLY A 403 -2.26 -17.69 13.04
C GLY A 403 -1.52 -17.74 11.70
N ALA A 404 -2.04 -17.06 10.66
CA ALA A 404 -1.37 -16.94 9.37
C ALA A 404 -0.03 -16.19 9.49
N CYS A 405 -0.01 -15.03 10.16
CA CYS A 405 1.20 -14.21 10.30
C CYS A 405 2.34 -14.94 11.06
N ILE A 406 1.99 -15.76 12.06
CA ILE A 406 2.96 -16.59 12.79
C ILE A 406 3.47 -17.74 11.91
N ALA A 407 2.58 -18.41 11.17
CA ALA A 407 2.94 -19.52 10.30
C ALA A 407 3.92 -19.10 9.18
N GLU A 408 3.83 -17.85 8.74
CA GLU A 408 4.74 -17.25 7.76
C GLU A 408 6.03 -16.69 8.35
N GLY A 409 6.18 -16.67 9.68
CA GLY A 409 7.34 -16.11 10.36
C GLY A 409 7.42 -14.59 10.28
N ILE A 410 6.29 -13.90 10.07
CA ILE A 410 6.21 -12.43 9.99
C ILE A 410 5.95 -11.82 11.38
N LEU A 411 5.24 -12.56 12.23
CA LEU A 411 4.86 -12.15 13.59
C LEU A 411 5.51 -13.08 14.63
N SER A 412 6.07 -12.50 15.69
CA SER A 412 6.59 -13.25 16.84
C SER A 412 5.49 -14.13 17.47
N PRO A 413 5.79 -15.39 17.84
CA PRO A 413 4.90 -16.21 18.66
C PRO A 413 4.58 -15.59 20.03
N PHE A 414 5.39 -14.61 20.49
CA PHE A 414 5.22 -13.91 21.76
C PHE A 414 4.44 -12.59 21.63
N PHE A 415 3.77 -12.34 20.51
CA PHE A 415 2.97 -11.12 20.29
C PHE A 415 1.86 -10.90 21.33
N SER A 416 1.39 -11.97 21.99
CA SER A 416 0.35 -11.91 23.03
C SER A 416 0.90 -11.69 24.44
N ARG A 417 2.21 -11.45 24.60
CA ARG A 417 2.82 -11.18 25.91
C ARG A 417 2.27 -9.87 26.46
N GLU A 418 1.62 -9.92 27.62
CA GLU A 418 0.90 -8.78 28.19
C GLU A 418 1.78 -7.82 28.99
N ALA A 419 2.99 -8.20 29.41
CA ALA A 419 3.79 -7.41 30.34
C ALA A 419 5.22 -7.15 29.84
N ILE A 420 5.69 -5.93 30.12
CA ILE A 420 7.10 -5.55 29.91
C ILE A 420 7.98 -6.37 30.86
N LEU A 421 9.07 -6.93 30.33
CA LEU A 421 9.99 -7.77 31.09
C LEU A 421 11.00 -6.97 31.92
N THR A 422 11.43 -5.81 31.43
CA THR A 422 12.43 -4.97 32.11
C THR A 422 12.04 -3.50 32.00
N VAL A 423 11.99 -2.84 33.15
CA VAL A 423 11.59 -1.43 33.30
C VAL A 423 12.71 -0.66 33.97
N ASP A 424 12.97 0.57 33.51
CA ASP A 424 13.92 1.49 34.15
C ASP A 424 13.21 2.70 34.79
N ARG A 425 12.84 3.69 33.97
CA ARG A 425 12.23 4.94 34.44
C ARG A 425 10.70 4.92 34.36
N ILE A 426 10.06 5.55 35.35
CA ILE A 426 8.62 5.84 35.34
C ILE A 426 8.41 7.33 35.62
N VAL A 427 7.58 7.99 34.82
CA VAL A 427 7.31 9.43 34.89
C VAL A 427 5.80 9.67 34.88
N SER A 428 5.28 10.38 35.90
CA SER A 428 3.84 10.73 35.97
C SER A 428 3.42 11.72 34.89
N ASN A 429 2.11 11.94 34.71
CA ASN A 429 1.60 12.93 33.76
C ASN A 429 1.93 14.40 34.14
N ASP A 430 2.36 14.65 35.37
CA ASP A 430 2.64 16.01 35.84
C ASP A 430 3.86 16.60 35.12
N LYS A 431 3.80 17.90 34.80
CA LYS A 431 4.89 18.59 34.11
C LYS A 431 6.20 18.44 34.87
N SER A 432 7.25 17.99 34.20
CA SER A 432 8.55 17.79 34.85
C SER A 432 9.26 19.12 35.15
N LEU A 433 10.04 19.15 36.24
CA LEU A 433 10.94 20.26 36.55
C LEU A 433 12.11 20.25 35.57
N ARG A 434 12.29 21.33 34.81
CA ARG A 434 13.36 21.41 33.79
C ARG A 434 14.24 22.63 33.97
N ILE A 435 15.49 22.46 33.55
CA ILE A 435 16.43 23.57 33.30
C ILE A 435 16.25 23.99 31.83
N PRO A 436 16.19 25.28 31.51
CA PRO A 436 16.04 25.71 30.13
C PRO A 436 17.21 25.22 29.26
N SER A 437 16.89 24.52 28.18
CA SER A 437 17.88 23.97 27.24
C SER A 437 18.62 25.04 26.43
N THR A 438 18.05 26.25 26.33
CA THR A 438 18.66 27.41 25.68
C THR A 438 18.56 28.62 26.59
N ILE A 439 19.70 29.06 27.12
CA ILE A 439 19.80 30.27 27.93
C ILE A 439 19.89 31.47 26.98
N MET A 440 18.89 32.35 27.01
CA MET A 440 18.90 33.61 26.26
C MET A 440 19.48 34.74 27.13
N GLY A 441 20.52 35.41 26.63
CA GLY A 441 21.20 36.49 27.35
C GLY A 441 22.20 35.99 28.39
N ASN A 442 22.52 36.84 29.38
CA ASN A 442 23.40 36.50 30.51
C ASN A 442 22.60 36.58 31.83
N PRO A 443 21.63 35.67 32.05
CA PRO A 443 20.80 35.73 33.25
C PRO A 443 21.62 35.39 34.50
N ALA A 444 21.27 36.02 35.62
CA ALA A 444 21.99 35.83 36.90
C ALA A 444 21.93 34.38 37.42
N ASN A 445 20.84 33.64 37.14
CA ASN A 445 20.63 32.25 37.56
C ASN A 445 20.17 31.36 36.38
N PRO A 446 21.10 30.80 35.59
CA PRO A 446 20.76 29.99 34.41
C PRO A 446 20.32 28.56 34.73
N MET A 447 20.55 28.11 35.97
CA MET A 447 20.15 26.78 36.46
C MET A 447 18.82 26.82 37.23
N GLU A 448 18.11 27.94 37.18
CA GLU A 448 16.80 28.03 37.82
C GLU A 448 15.83 27.06 37.14
N ARG A 449 15.33 26.12 37.92
CA ARG A 449 14.39 25.10 37.46
C ARG A 449 13.02 25.75 37.37
N PHE A 450 12.37 25.62 36.23
CA PHE A 450 10.98 26.04 36.08
C PHE A 450 10.09 24.81 35.91
N ILE A 451 8.85 24.96 36.34
CA ILE A 451 7.76 24.03 36.05
C ILE A 451 6.78 24.74 35.12
N GLY A 452 6.33 24.05 34.06
CA GLY A 452 5.29 24.57 33.18
C GLY A 452 3.96 24.71 33.92
N THR A 453 3.03 25.50 33.36
CA THR A 453 1.66 25.55 33.86
C THR A 453 1.06 24.13 33.87
N PRO A 454 0.33 23.72 34.93
CA PRO A 454 -0.24 22.38 35.02
C PRO A 454 -1.09 22.02 33.81
N ASN A 455 -1.19 20.72 33.51
CA ASN A 455 -2.05 20.21 32.44
C ASN A 455 -3.52 20.52 32.76
N SER A 456 -4.06 21.57 32.16
CA SER A 456 -5.50 21.87 32.14
C SER A 456 -6.10 21.47 30.80
N VAL A 457 -7.39 21.11 30.81
CA VAL A 457 -8.18 20.97 29.58
C VAL A 457 -8.18 22.33 28.90
N ASN A 458 -7.56 22.42 27.73
CA ASN A 458 -7.36 23.67 27.02
C ASN A 458 -8.22 23.68 25.76
N LYS A 459 -9.20 24.58 25.75
CA LYS A 459 -10.03 24.86 24.58
C LYS A 459 -9.38 26.01 23.80
N THR A 460 -9.05 25.79 22.53
CA THR A 460 -8.36 26.79 21.71
C THR A 460 -8.67 26.63 20.22
N ASP A 461 -8.49 27.70 19.46
CA ASP A 461 -8.56 27.67 18.00
C ASP A 461 -7.21 27.27 17.42
N ALA A 462 -7.12 26.07 16.86
CA ALA A 462 -5.88 25.54 16.29
C ALA A 462 -5.70 25.94 14.82
N LEU A 463 -5.78 27.25 14.53
CA LEU A 463 -5.61 27.75 13.17
C LEU A 463 -4.20 27.45 12.62
N PRO A 464 -4.08 26.84 11.43
CA PRO A 464 -2.81 26.75 10.73
C PRO A 464 -2.41 28.11 10.15
N ASP A 465 -1.14 28.26 9.77
CA ASP A 465 -0.69 29.41 8.99
C ASP A 465 -1.55 29.51 7.70
N ALA A 466 -2.04 30.71 7.39
CA ALA A 466 -2.88 30.99 6.23
C ALA A 466 -2.28 30.44 4.92
N LYS A 467 -0.95 30.44 4.78
CA LYS A 467 -0.27 29.90 3.59
C LYS A 467 -0.44 28.38 3.41
N PHE A 468 -0.61 27.65 4.51
CA PHE A 468 -0.70 26.19 4.54
C PHE A 468 -2.08 25.69 4.96
N ASN A 469 -3.05 26.59 5.12
CA ASN A 469 -4.41 26.21 5.47
C ASN A 469 -5.06 25.44 4.30
N PRO A 470 -5.47 24.17 4.49
CA PRO A 470 -6.08 23.37 3.42
C PRO A 470 -7.35 24.00 2.82
N VAL A 471 -8.07 24.82 3.59
CA VAL A 471 -9.30 25.50 3.16
C VAL A 471 -9.02 26.58 2.11
N PHE A 472 -7.82 27.17 2.12
CA PHE A 472 -7.44 28.26 1.22
C PHE A 472 -6.55 27.81 0.06
N GLN A 473 -6.22 26.51 -0.03
CA GLN A 473 -5.41 25.98 -1.12
C GLN A 473 -6.29 25.68 -2.34
N GLU A 474 -5.82 26.08 -3.52
CA GLU A 474 -6.53 25.87 -4.78
C GLU A 474 -6.44 24.41 -5.25
N GLY A 475 -7.56 23.88 -5.75
CA GLY A 475 -7.67 22.52 -6.28
C GLY A 475 -8.17 21.51 -5.26
N SER A 476 -8.34 20.26 -5.70
CA SER A 476 -8.69 19.15 -4.80
C SER A 476 -7.49 18.77 -3.93
N ILE A 477 -7.79 18.33 -2.70
CA ILE A 477 -6.78 17.86 -1.77
C ILE A 477 -6.12 16.60 -2.34
N SER A 478 -4.79 16.62 -2.42
CA SER A 478 -3.98 15.52 -2.95
C SER A 478 -2.77 15.27 -2.06
N SER A 479 -1.99 14.22 -2.35
CA SER A 479 -0.72 13.95 -1.65
C SER A 479 0.28 15.12 -1.72
N ARG A 480 0.11 16.05 -2.67
CA ARG A 480 0.97 17.24 -2.87
C ARG A 480 0.56 18.46 -2.05
N THR A 481 -0.64 18.45 -1.46
CA THR A 481 -1.14 19.55 -0.63
C THR A 481 -0.18 19.79 0.53
N ARG A 482 0.22 21.05 0.75
CA ARG A 482 1.20 21.42 1.78
C ARG A 482 0.49 21.73 3.08
N LEU A 483 0.88 21.07 4.16
CA LEU A 483 0.25 21.28 5.47
C LEU A 483 1.11 22.15 6.40
N ALA A 484 2.42 22.18 6.15
CA ALA A 484 3.35 23.10 6.78
C ALA A 484 4.59 23.29 5.90
N GLU A 485 5.54 24.10 6.36
CA GLU A 485 6.87 24.19 5.73
C GLU A 485 7.56 22.83 5.76
N GLY A 486 7.91 22.31 4.58
CA GLY A 486 8.57 21.00 4.43
C GLY A 486 7.66 19.77 4.61
N ILE A 487 6.37 19.93 4.96
CA ILE A 487 5.46 18.81 5.24
C ILE A 487 4.26 18.85 4.29
N THR A 488 3.98 17.72 3.65
CA THR A 488 2.85 17.55 2.72
C THR A 488 1.94 16.41 3.18
N MET A 489 0.75 16.31 2.60
CA MET A 489 -0.16 15.17 2.82
C MET A 489 0.55 13.82 2.61
N ALA A 490 1.45 13.71 1.62
CA ALA A 490 2.21 12.48 1.36
C ALA A 490 2.96 11.93 2.58
N THR A 491 3.40 12.79 3.50
CA THR A 491 4.10 12.37 4.73
C THR A 491 3.25 11.47 5.62
N PHE A 492 1.92 11.61 5.57
CA PHE A 492 0.98 10.79 6.36
C PHE A 492 0.34 9.66 5.54
N LEU A 493 0.62 9.61 4.23
CA LEU A 493 0.08 8.60 3.31
C LEU A 493 1.12 7.52 2.99
N GLY A 494 2.39 7.91 2.87
CA GLY A 494 3.51 7.02 2.57
C GLY A 494 4.28 6.58 3.82
N GLY A 495 3.58 6.34 4.93
CA GLY A 495 4.22 5.78 6.12
C GLY A 495 4.86 4.44 5.78
N VAL A 496 6.08 4.19 6.27
CA VAL A 496 6.85 2.96 5.96
C VAL A 496 6.15 1.70 6.49
N GLY A 497 5.25 1.85 7.47
CA GLY A 497 4.52 0.75 8.09
C GLY A 497 3.32 0.25 7.29
N ASP A 498 2.44 1.15 6.83
CA ASP A 498 1.26 0.80 6.02
C ASP A 498 0.96 1.95 5.03
N PRO A 499 1.56 1.93 3.83
CA PRO A 499 1.39 2.99 2.84
C PRO A 499 0.00 2.93 2.18
N VAL A 500 -0.70 4.06 2.17
CA VAL A 500 -2.08 4.19 1.68
C VAL A 500 -2.22 5.37 0.73
N THR A 501 -2.97 5.21 -0.35
CA THR A 501 -3.30 6.30 -1.29
C THR A 501 -4.65 6.94 -0.97
N LEU A 502 -4.88 8.18 -1.43
CA LEU A 502 -6.18 8.86 -1.30
C LEU A 502 -7.22 8.40 -2.34
N THR A 503 -6.90 7.43 -3.21
CA THR A 503 -7.75 7.08 -4.37
C THR A 503 -9.05 6.40 -3.95
N HIS A 504 -9.08 5.76 -2.77
CA HIS A 504 -10.28 5.15 -2.21
C HIS A 504 -11.28 6.16 -1.61
N ILE A 505 -10.83 7.38 -1.27
CA ILE A 505 -11.70 8.44 -0.74
C ILE A 505 -12.16 9.30 -1.91
N LEU A 506 -13.41 9.13 -2.32
CA LEU A 506 -13.97 9.82 -3.49
C LEU A 506 -14.53 11.20 -3.15
N ASP A 507 -14.93 11.44 -1.89
CA ASP A 507 -15.46 12.73 -1.46
C ASP A 507 -14.35 13.73 -1.12
N ASP A 508 -14.37 14.88 -1.79
CA ASP A 508 -13.42 15.96 -1.54
C ASP A 508 -13.63 16.60 -0.16
N GLY A 509 -14.84 16.53 0.40
CA GLY A 509 -15.13 16.98 1.77
C GLY A 509 -14.39 16.16 2.82
N GLU A 510 -14.43 14.83 2.71
CA GLU A 510 -13.66 13.91 3.56
C GLU A 510 -12.14 14.14 3.44
N ARG A 511 -11.62 14.33 2.22
CA ARG A 511 -10.20 14.65 2.02
C ARG A 511 -9.81 15.97 2.68
N LEU A 512 -10.67 16.98 2.62
CA LEU A 512 -10.46 18.26 3.30
C LEU A 512 -10.43 18.09 4.82
N ASN A 513 -11.34 17.29 5.39
CA ASN A 513 -11.36 17.01 6.83
C ASN A 513 -10.09 16.28 7.27
N LEU A 514 -9.61 15.30 6.51
CA LEU A 514 -8.33 14.64 6.74
C LEU A 514 -7.16 15.63 6.72
N ALA A 515 -7.10 16.48 5.71
CA ALA A 515 -6.04 17.50 5.61
C ALA A 515 -6.06 18.46 6.80
N LYS A 516 -7.25 18.87 7.28
CA LYS A 516 -7.39 19.69 8.49
C LYS A 516 -6.81 18.97 9.71
N GLN A 517 -7.16 17.70 9.92
CA GLN A 517 -6.66 16.93 11.06
C GLN A 517 -5.14 16.79 11.04
N TYR A 518 -4.56 16.49 9.87
CA TYR A 518 -3.11 16.37 9.74
C TYR A 518 -2.35 17.69 9.96
N THR A 519 -3.01 18.86 9.84
CA THR A 519 -2.34 20.12 10.23
C THR A 519 -1.97 20.15 11.71
N LEU A 520 -2.72 19.48 12.60
CA LEU A 520 -2.37 19.37 14.02
C LEU A 520 -1.09 18.53 14.19
N HIS A 521 -1.01 17.42 13.46
CA HIS A 521 0.15 16.53 13.45
C HIS A 521 1.42 17.18 12.89
N THR A 522 1.32 18.16 11.98
CA THR A 522 2.51 18.91 11.52
C THR A 522 3.25 19.60 12.66
N ARG A 523 2.57 19.94 13.76
CA ARG A 523 3.18 20.57 14.95
C ARG A 523 4.12 19.60 15.66
N ILE A 524 3.78 18.31 15.69
CA ILE A 524 4.61 17.23 16.24
C ILE A 524 5.91 17.13 15.46
N LEU A 525 5.80 16.95 14.13
CA LEU A 525 6.96 16.83 13.26
C LEU A 525 7.87 18.06 13.34
N LYS A 526 7.31 19.26 13.42
CA LYS A 526 8.09 20.50 13.56
C LYS A 526 8.79 20.63 14.91
N ALA A 527 8.29 20.00 15.96
CA ALA A 527 8.91 20.05 17.28
C ALA A 527 10.27 19.33 17.31
N VAL A 528 10.49 18.37 16.40
CA VAL A 528 11.73 17.60 16.30
C VAL A 528 12.50 17.92 15.01
N ASN A 529 11.86 17.85 13.85
CA ASN A 529 12.54 17.92 12.56
C ASN A 529 12.80 19.35 12.05
N SER A 530 12.25 20.38 12.71
CA SER A 530 12.47 21.75 12.24
C SER A 530 13.83 22.28 12.69
N HIS A 531 14.41 23.17 11.90
CA HIS A 531 15.66 23.85 12.27
C HIS A 531 15.56 24.75 13.54
N LYS A 532 14.35 24.90 14.11
CA LYS A 532 14.07 25.62 15.36
C LYS A 532 13.76 24.66 16.51
N ALA A 533 13.83 23.36 16.28
CA ALA A 533 13.56 22.32 17.25
C ALA A 533 14.56 22.37 18.41
N VAL A 534 14.22 21.64 19.49
CA VAL A 534 15.10 21.51 20.63
C VAL A 534 16.37 20.75 20.22
N ARG A 535 17.53 21.24 20.66
CA ARG A 535 18.83 20.66 20.27
C ARG A 535 19.09 19.26 20.82
N GLU A 536 18.28 18.80 21.78
CA GLU A 536 18.37 17.48 22.39
C GLU A 536 18.14 16.35 21.37
N PHE A 537 17.32 16.58 20.34
CA PHE A 537 17.00 15.60 19.30
C PHE A 537 17.62 15.93 17.94
N LYS A 538 18.65 16.79 17.88
CA LYS A 538 19.23 17.29 16.63
C LYS A 538 19.84 16.19 15.73
N ASP A 539 20.26 15.08 16.32
CA ASP A 539 20.89 13.93 15.64
C ASP A 539 19.87 12.81 15.36
N PHE A 540 18.57 13.09 15.59
CA PHE A 540 17.48 12.15 15.39
C PHE A 540 16.41 12.73 14.45
N ARG A 541 15.78 11.85 13.68
CA ARG A 541 14.65 12.18 12.81
C ARG A 541 13.37 11.59 13.36
N LEU A 542 12.34 12.40 13.50
CA LEU A 542 10.99 11.91 13.74
C LEU A 542 10.34 11.52 12.41
N GLN A 543 10.03 10.24 12.22
CA GLN A 543 9.43 9.72 11.00
C GLN A 543 8.00 9.26 11.25
N VAL A 544 7.10 9.54 10.32
CA VAL A 544 5.75 8.96 10.32
C VAL A 544 5.85 7.54 9.77
N VAL A 545 5.45 6.57 10.57
CA VAL A 545 5.46 5.15 10.19
C VAL A 545 4.08 4.73 9.72
N GLU A 546 3.05 5.21 10.40
CA GLU A 546 1.66 4.89 10.09
C GLU A 546 0.83 6.17 10.22
N GLY A 547 0.03 6.47 9.19
CA GLY A 547 -0.79 7.68 9.13
C GLY A 547 -2.23 7.35 8.78
N LEU A 548 -2.59 7.43 7.49
CA LEU A 548 -3.94 7.08 7.03
C LEU A 548 -4.12 5.57 6.98
N TYR A 549 -5.10 5.04 7.70
CA TYR A 549 -5.49 3.64 7.62
C TYR A 549 -6.63 3.44 6.63
N ARG A 550 -6.50 2.43 5.75
CA ARG A 550 -7.57 1.97 4.85
C ARG A 550 -8.01 0.56 5.26
N PRO A 551 -9.25 0.38 5.74
CA PRO A 551 -9.78 -0.94 5.97
C PRO A 551 -10.06 -1.68 4.65
N GLU A 552 -9.87 -2.99 4.66
CA GLU A 552 -10.30 -3.86 3.55
C GLU A 552 -11.82 -4.03 3.50
N ILE A 553 -12.33 -4.49 2.35
CA ILE A 553 -13.77 -4.71 2.18
C ILE A 553 -14.23 -5.80 3.15
N GLY A 554 -15.04 -5.42 4.14
CA GLY A 554 -15.57 -6.33 5.16
C GLY A 554 -14.76 -6.36 6.47
N GLU A 555 -13.67 -5.60 6.56
CA GLU A 555 -12.96 -5.35 7.83
C GLU A 555 -13.79 -4.38 8.69
N ASP A 556 -14.12 -4.79 9.91
CA ASP A 556 -14.85 -3.98 10.88
C ASP A 556 -13.88 -3.42 11.92
N LEU A 557 -13.72 -2.09 11.94
CA LEU A 557 -12.80 -1.41 12.84
C LEU A 557 -13.47 -1.10 14.17
N ASP A 558 -12.77 -1.36 15.27
CA ASP A 558 -13.30 -1.08 16.59
C ASP A 558 -13.43 0.43 16.82
N VAL A 559 -14.68 0.89 17.04
CA VAL A 559 -14.98 2.32 17.21
C VAL A 559 -14.69 2.84 18.62
N SER A 560 -14.40 1.95 19.58
CA SER A 560 -14.30 2.26 21.01
C SER A 560 -12.87 2.52 21.47
N ASP A 561 -11.93 1.62 21.13
CA ASP A 561 -10.50 1.72 21.47
C ASP A 561 -9.59 1.41 20.26
N GLY A 562 -10.16 1.20 19.06
CA GLY A 562 -9.41 0.97 17.83
C GLY A 562 -8.62 2.20 17.37
N ILE A 563 -7.29 2.10 17.39
CA ILE A 563 -6.42 3.16 16.87
C ILE A 563 -6.58 3.30 15.35
N ASN A 564 -6.79 2.18 14.64
CA ASN A 564 -7.00 2.18 13.18
C ASN A 564 -8.28 2.93 12.78
N TYR A 565 -9.33 2.87 13.59
CA TYR A 565 -10.52 3.69 13.41
C TYR A 565 -10.21 5.19 13.49
N LEU A 566 -9.36 5.62 14.43
CA LEU A 566 -8.93 7.01 14.55
C LEU A 566 -7.99 7.44 13.42
N MET A 567 -7.11 6.54 12.97
CA MET A 567 -6.21 6.74 11.82
C MET A 567 -6.96 6.93 10.51
N SER A 568 -8.04 6.17 10.28
CA SER A 568 -8.91 6.34 9.09
C SER A 568 -9.51 7.76 8.99
N ARG A 569 -9.57 8.49 10.12
CA ARG A 569 -10.03 9.89 10.22
C ARG A 569 -8.90 10.90 10.39
N GLY A 570 -7.64 10.48 10.26
CA GLY A 570 -6.45 11.33 10.40
C GLY A 570 -6.22 11.87 11.82
N ARG A 571 -6.89 11.31 12.84
CA ARG A 571 -6.77 11.75 14.23
C ARG A 571 -5.56 11.12 14.91
N ALA A 572 -5.25 9.87 14.62
CA ALA A 572 -4.09 9.17 15.17
C ALA A 572 -2.97 9.05 14.12
N VAL A 573 -1.72 9.21 14.55
CA VAL A 573 -0.51 8.99 13.75
C VAL A 573 0.55 8.34 14.63
N VAL A 574 1.33 7.41 14.07
CA VAL A 574 2.42 6.72 14.75
C VAL A 574 3.76 7.25 14.26
N TYR A 575 4.65 7.51 15.21
CA TYR A 575 5.96 8.06 14.98
C TYR A 575 7.07 7.15 15.51
N GLU A 576 8.16 7.06 14.75
CA GLU A 576 9.43 6.48 15.18
C GLU A 576 10.51 7.56 15.24
N LEU A 577 11.40 7.44 16.22
CA LEU A 577 12.59 8.27 16.33
C LEU A 577 13.79 7.50 15.80
N ILE A 578 14.35 7.99 14.69
CA ILE A 578 15.43 7.32 13.96
C ILE A 578 16.76 8.02 14.22
N ASN A 579 17.81 7.25 14.54
CA ASN A 579 19.16 7.77 14.74
C ASN A 579 19.91 8.00 13.41
N GLU A 580 21.20 8.34 13.45
CA GLU A 580 22.03 8.53 12.25
C GLU A 580 22.38 7.22 11.52
N LYS A 581 22.12 6.06 12.13
CA LYS A 581 22.32 4.72 11.56
C LYS A 581 21.06 4.13 10.91
N GLY A 582 19.96 4.89 10.92
CA GLY A 582 18.68 4.41 10.40
C GLY A 582 17.93 3.45 11.35
N GLU A 583 18.40 3.30 12.58
CA GLU A 583 17.83 2.43 13.60
C GLU A 583 16.89 3.20 14.53
N ILE A 584 15.92 2.48 15.11
CA ILE A 584 15.01 3.05 16.11
C ILE A 584 15.77 3.30 17.40
N ALA A 585 15.76 4.54 17.87
CA ALA A 585 16.44 4.95 19.08
C ALA A 585 15.55 4.69 20.32
N VAL A 586 15.36 3.42 20.68
CA VAL A 586 14.43 2.96 21.75
C VAL A 586 14.54 3.79 23.04
N GLU A 587 15.75 3.94 23.59
CA GLU A 587 15.98 4.73 24.82
C GLU A 587 15.62 6.21 24.65
N LYS A 588 15.92 6.79 23.47
CA LYS A 588 15.62 8.20 23.17
C LYS A 588 14.15 8.44 22.86
N THR A 589 13.42 7.42 22.44
CA THR A 589 11.97 7.49 22.25
C THR A 589 11.26 7.76 23.58
N PHE A 590 11.75 7.22 24.71
CA PHE A 590 11.22 7.56 26.03
C PHE A 590 11.47 9.04 26.38
N ASP A 591 12.70 9.52 26.19
CA ASP A 591 13.05 10.94 26.41
C ASP A 591 12.17 11.87 25.56
N LEU A 592 11.89 11.48 24.30
CA LEU A 592 10.99 12.19 23.39
C LEU A 592 9.55 12.21 23.90
N ALA A 593 9.03 11.08 24.39
CA ALA A 593 7.69 11.03 24.96
C ALA A 593 7.58 11.96 26.18
N VAL A 594 8.58 11.99 27.06
CA VAL A 594 8.62 12.93 28.19
C VAL A 594 8.70 14.38 27.70
N TYR A 595 9.44 14.67 26.62
CA TYR A 595 9.47 15.98 25.98
C TYR A 595 8.09 16.39 25.42
N PHE A 596 7.41 15.52 24.68
CA PHE A 596 6.08 15.79 24.14
C PHE A 596 5.05 16.03 25.23
N LYS A 597 5.05 15.20 26.27
CA LYS A 597 4.20 15.38 27.45
C LYS A 597 4.31 16.79 28.02
N ASP A 598 5.52 17.36 28.04
CA ASP A 598 5.77 18.66 28.64
C ASP A 598 5.52 19.84 27.69
N ASN A 599 5.75 19.68 26.38
CA ASN A 599 5.84 20.81 25.44
C ASN A 599 4.74 20.83 24.38
N ILE A 600 4.01 19.74 24.19
CA ILE A 600 3.02 19.59 23.12
C ILE A 600 1.64 19.35 23.72
N GLN A 601 0.61 19.80 22.99
CA GLN A 601 -0.79 19.54 23.32
C GLN A 601 -1.34 18.44 22.41
N PHE A 602 -2.03 17.47 23.01
CA PHE A 602 -2.68 16.34 22.33
C PHE A 602 -3.93 15.91 23.11
N GLU A 603 -4.73 15.02 22.53
CA GLU A 603 -5.80 14.37 23.28
C GLU A 603 -5.25 13.21 24.09
N LYS A 604 -4.55 12.29 23.42
CA LYS A 604 -3.91 11.13 24.04
C LYS A 604 -2.57 10.88 23.37
N MET A 605 -1.54 10.58 24.16
CA MET A 605 -0.25 10.09 23.67
C MET A 605 -0.01 8.71 24.28
N ILE A 606 0.35 7.76 23.45
CA ILE A 606 0.65 6.39 23.85
C ILE A 606 2.12 6.15 23.51
N LEU A 607 2.89 5.81 24.53
CA LEU A 607 4.21 5.23 24.34
C LEU A 607 4.02 3.73 24.15
N ASP A 608 4.23 3.26 22.93
CA ASP A 608 3.91 1.91 22.50
C ASP A 608 5.19 1.11 22.32
N TYR A 609 5.27 -0.02 23.01
CA TYR A 609 6.34 -0.98 22.86
C TYR A 609 5.78 -2.30 22.36
N ASP A 610 6.54 -3.03 21.56
CA ASP A 610 6.16 -4.38 21.16
C ASP A 610 7.36 -5.26 20.89
N ASN A 611 7.11 -6.57 20.84
CA ASN A 611 8.06 -7.59 20.41
C ASN A 611 7.52 -8.38 19.21
N TYR A 612 6.79 -7.71 18.31
CA TYR A 612 6.16 -8.35 17.16
C TYR A 612 7.17 -8.81 16.12
N ASN A 613 8.40 -8.29 16.17
CA ASN A 613 9.47 -8.70 15.28
C ASN A 613 9.77 -10.20 15.45
N PRO A 614 9.98 -10.95 14.37
CA PRO A 614 10.25 -12.40 14.44
C PRO A 614 11.48 -12.78 15.28
N ASP A 615 12.41 -11.84 15.48
CA ASP A 615 13.61 -11.98 16.32
C ASP A 615 13.40 -11.60 17.80
N ASP A 616 12.16 -11.29 18.21
CA ASP A 616 11.77 -10.82 19.54
C ASP A 616 12.43 -9.48 19.94
N SER A 617 12.98 -8.72 18.97
CA SER A 617 13.57 -7.41 19.23
C SER A 617 12.51 -6.39 19.69
N LEU A 618 12.88 -5.57 20.68
CA LEU A 618 12.01 -4.54 21.23
C LEU A 618 11.85 -3.40 20.23
N ASN A 619 10.61 -3.15 19.80
CA ASN A 619 10.22 -1.98 19.03
C ASN A 619 9.64 -0.91 19.97
N ALA A 620 9.87 0.37 19.65
CA ALA A 620 9.38 1.50 20.44
C ALA A 620 8.88 2.62 19.53
N GLN A 621 7.62 3.01 19.72
CA GLN A 621 6.91 3.99 18.90
C GLN A 621 6.08 4.93 19.76
N ILE A 622 5.74 6.10 19.22
CA ILE A 622 4.84 7.05 19.87
C ILE A 622 3.60 7.20 19.01
N ILE A 623 2.45 6.82 19.56
CA ILE A 623 1.14 7.07 18.95
C ILE A 623 0.61 8.37 19.52
N ILE A 624 0.28 9.33 18.65
CA ILE A 624 -0.36 10.58 19.08
C ILE A 624 -1.76 10.62 18.51
N VAL A 625 -2.73 10.82 19.39
CA VAL A 625 -4.12 11.09 19.04
C VAL A 625 -4.39 12.57 19.23
N MET A 626 -4.76 13.22 18.13
CA MET A 626 -5.19 14.61 18.12
C MET A 626 -6.71 14.71 18.31
N PRO A 627 -7.17 15.76 19.01
CA PRO A 627 -8.59 16.02 19.17
C PRO A 627 -9.26 16.25 17.82
N GLU A 628 -10.51 15.84 17.73
CA GLU A 628 -11.31 16.14 16.56
C GLU A 628 -11.53 17.66 16.44
N ILE A 629 -11.29 18.21 15.24
CA ILE A 629 -11.53 19.63 14.97
C ILE A 629 -13.03 19.86 14.82
N THR A 630 -13.62 20.61 15.75
CA THR A 630 -14.97 21.14 15.58
C THR A 630 -14.95 22.37 14.66
N PRO A 631 -15.89 22.49 13.70
CA PRO A 631 -15.89 23.62 12.78
C PRO A 631 -15.98 24.98 13.53
N PRO A 632 -15.18 26.00 13.13
CA PRO A 632 -14.27 26.01 11.98
C PRO A 632 -12.88 25.42 12.23
N TRP A 633 -12.30 25.57 13.44
CA TRP A 633 -10.94 25.14 13.83
C TRP A 633 -10.78 24.93 15.35
N GLU A 634 -11.88 24.69 16.05
CA GLU A 634 -11.89 24.59 17.51
C GLU A 634 -11.48 23.18 17.95
N VAL A 635 -10.62 23.10 18.98
CA VAL A 635 -10.11 21.83 19.52
C VAL A 635 -10.04 21.86 21.04
N ILE A 636 -10.18 20.67 21.65
CA ILE A 636 -10.12 20.49 23.10
C ILE A 636 -9.02 19.49 23.43
N TYR A 637 -7.93 19.96 24.03
CA TYR A 637 -6.81 19.10 24.43
C TYR A 637 -7.01 18.58 25.86
N THR A 638 -6.87 17.27 26.05
CA THR A 638 -6.98 16.62 27.36
C THR A 638 -5.64 16.14 27.91
N ASN A 639 -4.61 15.98 27.07
CA ASN A 639 -3.23 15.60 27.43
C ASN A 639 -3.15 14.33 28.28
N LYS A 640 -3.88 13.28 27.89
CA LYS A 640 -3.78 11.95 28.52
C LYS A 640 -2.54 11.23 28.03
N ILE A 641 -1.87 10.50 28.92
CA ILE A 641 -0.74 9.64 28.56
C ILE A 641 -1.00 8.19 28.98
N GLU A 642 -0.42 7.27 28.24
CA GLU A 642 -0.50 5.84 28.50
C GLU A 642 0.78 5.16 27.99
N THR A 643 1.19 4.07 28.63
CA THR A 643 2.20 3.16 28.08
C THR A 643 1.56 1.83 27.74
N ARG A 644 1.76 1.35 26.52
CA ARG A 644 1.29 0.05 26.04
C ARG A 644 2.47 -0.86 25.75
N TYR A 645 2.26 -2.16 25.95
CA TYR A 645 3.15 -3.22 25.51
C TYR A 645 2.33 -4.26 24.75
N ASN A 646 2.65 -4.52 23.49
CA ASN A 646 1.87 -5.41 22.62
C ASN A 646 0.37 -5.05 22.58
N ASN A 647 0.05 -3.76 22.52
CA ASN A 647 -1.30 -3.19 22.64
C ASN A 647 -1.99 -3.36 24.01
N PHE A 648 -1.38 -4.00 25.01
CA PHE A 648 -1.90 -4.08 26.37
C PHE A 648 -1.43 -2.88 27.22
N SER A 649 -2.37 -2.18 27.86
CA SER A 649 -2.08 -1.05 28.76
C SER A 649 -1.27 -1.51 29.98
N GLN A 650 -0.08 -0.94 30.15
CA GLN A 650 0.78 -1.18 31.32
C GLN A 650 0.48 -0.20 32.44
N VAL A 651 0.49 1.09 32.11
CA VAL A 651 0.22 2.20 33.03
C VAL A 651 -0.59 3.28 32.33
N THR A 652 -1.51 3.89 33.08
CA THR A 652 -2.33 5.01 32.62
C THR A 652 -1.98 6.25 33.41
N ASN A 653 -1.95 7.41 32.75
CA ASN A 653 -1.45 8.68 33.30
C ASN A 653 0.03 8.66 33.73
N GLU A 654 0.81 7.68 33.25
CA GLU A 654 2.25 7.58 33.47
C GLU A 654 2.93 7.07 32.19
N LEU A 655 4.21 7.44 32.02
CA LEU A 655 5.11 6.89 31.03
C LEU A 655 6.05 5.91 31.72
N MET A 656 6.18 4.71 31.17
CA MET A 656 7.09 3.67 31.64
C MET A 656 8.10 3.34 30.54
N GLU A 657 9.38 3.29 30.88
CA GLU A 657 10.44 2.91 29.95
C GLU A 657 10.62 1.40 29.92
N ALA A 658 10.57 0.81 28.73
CA ALA A 658 10.92 -0.59 28.51
C ALA A 658 12.37 -0.70 28.04
N LEU A 659 13.11 -1.65 28.58
CA LEU A 659 14.47 -1.97 28.13
C LEU A 659 14.49 -3.26 27.30
N PRO A 660 15.40 -3.38 26.32
CA PRO A 660 15.61 -4.64 25.60
C PRO A 660 15.96 -5.76 26.57
N THR A 661 15.32 -6.91 26.43
CA THR A 661 15.73 -8.12 27.14
C THR A 661 17.04 -8.65 26.58
N THR A 662 18.05 -8.75 27.44
CA THR A 662 19.39 -9.27 27.11
C THR A 662 19.48 -10.78 27.19
#